data_AF-A0A5C6DH80-F1
#
_entry.id   AF-A0A5C6DH80-F1
#
_cell.length_a   1.000
_cell.length_b   1.000
_cell.length_c   1.000
_cell.angle_alpha   90.00
_cell.angle_beta   90.00
_cell.angle_gamma   90.00
#
_symmetry.space_group_name_H-M   'P 1'
#
loop_
_entity.id
_entity.type
_entity.pdbx_description
1 polymer ?
#
loop_
_entity_poly.entity_id
_entity_poly.type
_entity_poly.pdbx_seq_one_letter_code
_entity_poly.pdbx_strand_id
1 'polypeptide(L)'
;MMLRPPPFPVRWFLPLAMPVLGALLLLLSPLNGYAQPNADQAIDSLQRECTALGLAIDDLVDTFGSRYSGGRNYAARCESFQGELMRITDPPSAEALERLQVVLAQLRRDALLANPLVREQPILFVTRHQYAKDHHNSATMFQTGEINESSFRGGGTLKTIDLAHNEQVTTLIDLPEGIVRDPEVHFDAKTILVSLRQNPDDDYHLFELSLDDLEKRQLTAGAGVSDIDPVYLPDGRILFSSTREPKYCQCNRHIMCNLFTIDAEGRNLDQIGHSTLHEGHASLLSDGRVLYDRWEYVDRNFGDAQGLWVVNPDGTNHAVVYGNNTASPGGVLEGRGVPGTDYLLTTFSSCHDRPWGALALIDPSRSMDGKQAVLQTWPASAIDLVDVGNYDTFKKVHPKYEDPYPLSAHHFLCSRMVGDTEEMGIYLLDVFGNEVLIHQEGPGCFDPMPLAPRAMPAALPSRIDVTQQNGTFYVGDVYVGSGMEQIQRGTVKWLRVIEVPEKRYWTHESWNGSGTQAPAMAFDDFNNKRILGTVPVESDGSAYFSIPADRFVYFQLLDADGMMVQSMRSGTMVRPGETTGCVGCHDNRHQTLAPGSERIAMQRLPSELIPWYGPPRNFSYTQEVQPVFDKNCISCHDYDQIAGDPLNLAGDRGLVFNTSYLELRNKNMVRTVGAGPATIQSPKSWGAHASRLAEVLRQGHGTPEIDSTYQLDPEAIDRVITWIDINAPYYPQYASAYPKNRYGRSPLTRDELSRLSELTQMDLSKQENASQISFTRPQKSPCLAVLRQRDAAGYHEAIELIQEAARRLTERPRADMPGFRLGGIDAERERKYQASRLRDSTSHVSSALGTQGP
;
A
#
# COMPACT_ATOMS: atom_id res chain seq x y z
N MET A 1 -22.53 47.55 -3.42
CA MET A 1 -23.73 47.90 -2.62
C MET A 1 -24.17 46.63 -1.90
N MET A 2 -24.29 46.69 -0.57
CA MET A 2 -24.64 45.62 0.41
C MET A 2 -23.58 44.52 0.63
N LEU A 3 -22.63 44.70 1.56
CA LEU A 3 -22.66 44.47 3.03
C LEU A 3 -22.25 43.03 3.43
N ARG A 4 -20.96 42.84 3.76
CA ARG A 4 -20.43 41.75 4.61
C ARG A 4 -20.25 42.29 6.04
N PRO A 5 -20.56 41.54 7.11
CA PRO A 5 -20.09 41.86 8.45
C PRO A 5 -18.72 41.21 8.76
N PRO A 6 -17.92 41.78 9.69
CA PRO A 6 -16.55 41.35 10.05
C PRO A 6 -16.52 40.39 11.27
N PRO A 7 -15.35 39.81 11.61
CA PRO A 7 -15.23 38.73 12.59
C PRO A 7 -15.12 39.26 14.04
N PHE A 8 -15.62 38.49 15.01
CA PHE A 8 -15.45 38.75 16.44
C PHE A 8 -14.35 37.87 17.07
N PRO A 9 -13.63 38.37 18.10
CA PRO A 9 -12.46 37.74 18.67
C PRO A 9 -12.71 36.94 19.97
N VAL A 10 -11.71 36.13 20.29
CA VAL A 10 -11.52 35.28 21.46
C VAL A 10 -11.51 36.08 22.77
N ARG A 11 -12.15 35.55 23.83
CA ARG A 11 -11.82 35.85 25.23
C ARG A 11 -11.95 34.60 26.12
N TRP A 12 -10.95 34.46 26.98
CA TRP A 12 -10.71 33.45 28.01
C TRP A 12 -11.64 33.60 29.22
N PHE A 13 -12.00 32.48 29.86
CA PHE A 13 -12.28 32.44 31.31
C PHE A 13 -11.90 31.06 31.91
N LEU A 14 -11.20 31.11 33.05
CA LEU A 14 -10.83 29.98 33.92
C LEU A 14 -12.03 29.42 34.70
N PRO A 15 -11.92 28.18 35.24
CA PRO A 15 -13.03 27.44 35.85
C PRO A 15 -13.14 27.66 37.37
N LEU A 16 -14.36 27.54 37.89
CA LEU A 16 -14.68 27.41 39.31
C LEU A 16 -15.20 25.99 39.58
N ALA A 17 -14.68 25.39 40.63
CA ALA A 17 -14.89 24.00 41.03
C ALA A 17 -16.10 23.79 41.96
N MET A 18 -16.47 22.50 42.10
CA MET A 18 -17.19 21.84 43.23
C MET A 18 -18.73 21.62 43.10
N PRO A 19 -19.33 20.61 43.79
CA PRO A 19 -19.56 19.23 43.27
C PRO A 19 -21.03 18.75 43.50
N VAL A 20 -21.31 17.45 43.30
CA VAL A 20 -22.32 16.59 43.98
C VAL A 20 -23.24 15.77 43.05
N LEU A 21 -23.15 14.46 43.28
CA LEU A 21 -24.04 13.31 43.05
C LEU A 21 -25.46 13.52 42.47
N GLY A 22 -25.82 12.63 41.54
CA GLY A 22 -26.91 11.67 41.80
C GLY A 22 -28.13 11.68 40.86
N ALA A 23 -28.36 10.52 40.23
CA ALA A 23 -29.63 9.94 39.76
C ALA A 23 -30.14 10.20 38.32
N LEU A 24 -30.08 9.12 37.54
CA LEU A 24 -31.10 8.54 36.65
C LEU A 24 -32.22 9.46 36.09
N LEU A 25 -32.24 9.62 34.77
CA LEU A 25 -33.43 9.45 33.92
C LEU A 25 -33.04 9.57 32.43
N LEU A 26 -32.91 8.42 31.77
CA LEU A 26 -32.82 8.30 30.32
C LEU A 26 -34.22 8.51 29.72
N LEU A 27 -34.41 9.62 29.01
CA LEU A 27 -35.52 9.82 28.08
C LEU A 27 -34.96 9.75 26.66
N LEU A 28 -35.19 8.61 26.02
CA LEU A 28 -34.90 8.34 24.62
C LEU A 28 -35.76 9.24 23.72
N SER A 29 -35.14 9.93 22.78
CA SER A 29 -35.78 10.49 21.59
C SER A 29 -35.51 9.55 20.42
N PRO A 30 -36.51 9.11 19.63
CA PRO A 30 -36.28 8.20 18.52
C PRO A 30 -35.94 9.00 17.27
N LEU A 31 -34.68 8.92 16.83
CA LEU A 31 -34.26 9.32 15.48
C LEU A 31 -33.38 8.21 14.89
N ASN A 32 -34.04 7.14 14.44
CA ASN A 32 -33.73 6.41 13.19
C ASN A 32 -34.71 5.24 13.05
N GLY A 33 -35.41 5.19 11.92
CA GLY A 33 -36.42 4.18 11.61
C GLY A 33 -35.82 2.82 11.25
N TYR A 34 -35.27 2.10 12.22
CA TYR A 34 -35.23 0.64 12.16
C TYR A 34 -36.54 0.13 12.78
N ALA A 35 -37.39 -0.49 11.96
CA ALA A 35 -38.53 -1.23 12.49
C ALA A 35 -37.98 -2.30 13.45
N GLN A 36 -38.49 -2.32 14.69
CA GLN A 36 -38.21 -3.43 15.62
C GLN A 36 -38.53 -4.74 14.90
N PRO A 37 -37.64 -5.75 14.91
CA PRO A 37 -37.92 -7.02 14.26
C PRO A 37 -39.24 -7.55 14.80
N ASN A 38 -40.11 -8.04 13.91
CA ASN A 38 -41.32 -8.70 14.39
C ASN A 38 -40.93 -9.95 15.20
N ALA A 39 -41.80 -10.40 16.10
CA ALA A 39 -41.51 -11.53 16.99
C ALA A 39 -40.98 -12.76 16.24
N ASP A 40 -41.48 -13.01 15.03
CA ASP A 40 -41.05 -14.12 14.17
C ASP A 40 -39.57 -13.98 13.74
N GLN A 41 -39.14 -12.78 13.31
CA GLN A 41 -37.73 -12.52 12.97
C GLN A 41 -36.79 -12.71 14.17
N ALA A 42 -37.24 -12.35 15.38
CA ALA A 42 -36.47 -12.53 16.60
C ALA A 42 -36.32 -14.02 16.96
N ILE A 43 -37.39 -14.79 16.86
CA ILE A 43 -37.39 -16.26 17.05
C ILE A 43 -36.47 -16.92 16.02
N ASP A 44 -36.58 -16.54 14.75
CA ASP A 44 -35.74 -17.07 13.67
C ASP A 44 -34.26 -16.76 13.92
N SER A 45 -33.93 -15.58 14.46
CA SER A 45 -32.56 -15.24 14.87
C SER A 45 -32.06 -16.15 15.98
N LEU A 46 -32.83 -16.29 17.05
CA LEU A 46 -32.48 -17.15 18.19
C LEU A 46 -32.30 -18.62 17.77
N GLN A 47 -33.14 -19.10 16.86
CA GLN A 47 -33.02 -20.45 16.31
C GLN A 47 -31.71 -20.63 15.51
N ARG A 48 -31.36 -19.67 14.67
CA ARG A 48 -30.08 -19.70 13.93
C ARG A 48 -28.87 -19.64 14.87
N GLU A 49 -28.89 -18.74 15.86
CA GLU A 49 -27.82 -18.62 16.85
C GLU A 49 -27.65 -19.90 17.68
N CYS A 50 -28.75 -20.52 18.12
CA CYS A 50 -28.67 -21.79 18.86
C CYS A 50 -28.18 -22.95 17.98
N THR A 51 -28.53 -22.96 16.69
CA THR A 51 -28.02 -23.94 15.72
C THR A 51 -26.51 -23.77 15.51
N ALA A 52 -26.05 -22.54 15.32
CA ALA A 52 -24.62 -22.23 15.21
C ALA A 52 -23.84 -22.65 16.46
N LEU A 53 -24.40 -22.41 17.66
CA LEU A 53 -23.79 -22.86 18.91
C LEU A 53 -23.73 -24.38 19.02
N GLY A 54 -24.78 -25.09 18.60
CA GLY A 54 -24.79 -26.55 18.56
C GLY A 54 -23.65 -27.11 17.70
N LEU A 55 -23.45 -26.56 16.50
CA LEU A 55 -22.36 -26.96 15.61
C LEU A 55 -20.98 -26.73 16.23
N ALA A 56 -20.78 -25.60 16.92
CA ALA A 56 -19.53 -25.33 17.63
C ALA A 56 -19.30 -26.31 18.79
N ILE A 57 -20.34 -26.66 19.55
CA ILE A 57 -20.26 -27.65 20.63
C ILE A 57 -19.89 -29.03 20.07
N ASP A 58 -20.52 -29.45 18.97
CA ASP A 58 -20.24 -30.72 18.32
C ASP A 58 -18.77 -30.77 17.83
N ASP A 59 -18.29 -29.72 17.17
CA ASP A 59 -16.89 -29.59 16.75
C ASP A 59 -15.91 -29.72 17.94
N LEU A 60 -16.21 -29.03 19.05
CA LEU A 60 -15.38 -29.09 20.26
C LEU A 60 -15.42 -30.46 20.94
N VAL A 61 -16.57 -31.13 20.96
CA VAL A 61 -16.71 -32.49 21.47
C VAL A 61 -15.91 -33.47 20.61
N ASP A 62 -16.04 -33.38 19.30
CA ASP A 62 -15.36 -34.27 18.35
C ASP A 62 -13.84 -34.06 18.37
N THR A 63 -13.39 -32.81 18.44
CA THR A 63 -11.97 -32.46 18.41
C THR A 63 -11.27 -32.74 19.74
N PHE A 64 -11.89 -32.40 20.87
CA PHE A 64 -11.21 -32.41 22.18
C PHE A 64 -11.69 -33.51 23.14
N GLY A 65 -12.83 -34.15 22.87
CA GLY A 65 -13.38 -35.24 23.67
C GLY A 65 -13.43 -34.89 25.17
N SER A 66 -12.68 -35.63 25.99
CA SER A 66 -12.66 -35.44 27.44
C SER A 66 -12.05 -34.11 27.90
N ARG A 67 -11.23 -33.44 27.08
CA ARG A 67 -10.69 -32.10 27.40
C ARG A 67 -11.78 -31.03 27.41
N TYR A 68 -12.83 -31.21 26.60
CA TYR A 68 -14.04 -30.38 26.65
C TYR A 68 -15.10 -31.01 27.55
N SER A 69 -14.80 -31.14 28.84
CA SER A 69 -15.56 -31.97 29.79
C SER A 69 -17.03 -31.57 29.97
N GLY A 70 -17.39 -30.31 29.68
CA GLY A 70 -18.76 -29.80 29.75
C GLY A 70 -19.62 -30.07 28.50
N GLY A 71 -19.04 -30.57 27.40
CA GLY A 71 -19.70 -30.62 26.09
C GLY A 71 -21.09 -31.29 26.08
N ARG A 72 -21.23 -32.46 26.72
CA ARG A 72 -22.53 -33.15 26.82
C ARG A 72 -23.61 -32.32 27.55
N ASN A 73 -23.21 -31.54 28.56
CA ASN A 73 -24.14 -30.67 29.27
C ASN A 73 -24.57 -29.49 28.40
N TYR A 74 -23.64 -28.87 27.69
CA TYR A 74 -23.93 -27.75 26.79
C TYR A 74 -24.82 -28.18 25.61
N ALA A 75 -24.57 -29.36 25.03
CA ALA A 75 -25.42 -29.94 23.99
C ALA A 75 -26.86 -30.15 24.50
N ALA A 76 -27.04 -30.76 25.67
CA ALA A 76 -28.36 -30.94 26.27
C ALA A 76 -29.06 -29.61 26.60
N ARG A 77 -28.32 -28.57 27.01
CA ARG A 77 -28.86 -27.21 27.21
C ARG A 77 -29.30 -26.58 25.89
N CYS A 78 -28.56 -26.79 24.79
CA CYS A 78 -28.96 -26.33 23.45
C CYS A 78 -30.25 -27.03 22.99
N GLU A 79 -30.33 -28.36 23.13
CA GLU A 79 -31.55 -29.13 22.81
C GLU A 79 -32.75 -28.65 23.63
N SER A 80 -32.55 -28.40 24.93
CA SER A 80 -33.60 -27.87 25.81
C SER A 80 -34.06 -26.48 25.35
N PHE A 81 -33.13 -25.61 24.94
CA PHE A 81 -33.43 -24.27 24.45
C PHE A 81 -34.20 -24.30 23.13
N GLN A 82 -33.80 -25.15 22.18
CA GLN A 82 -34.55 -25.40 20.94
C GLN A 82 -35.96 -25.93 21.23
N GLY A 83 -36.09 -26.84 22.21
CA GLY A 83 -37.38 -27.32 22.67
C GLY A 83 -38.27 -26.24 23.31
N GLU A 84 -37.68 -25.25 23.99
CA GLU A 84 -38.40 -24.08 24.50
C GLU A 84 -38.88 -23.17 23.36
N LEU A 85 -37.99 -22.86 22.40
CA LEU A 85 -38.32 -22.09 21.20
C LEU A 85 -39.48 -22.69 20.39
N MET A 86 -39.46 -24.01 20.14
CA MET A 86 -40.52 -24.69 19.39
C MET A 86 -41.88 -24.69 20.09
N ARG A 87 -41.93 -24.50 21.40
CA ARG A 87 -43.17 -24.44 22.19
C ARG A 87 -43.77 -23.05 22.28
N ILE A 88 -43.09 -22.04 21.74
CA ILE A 88 -43.63 -20.68 21.66
C ILE A 88 -44.77 -20.70 20.63
N THR A 89 -46.00 -20.68 21.13
CA THR A 89 -47.23 -20.50 20.35
C THR A 89 -47.90 -19.21 20.82
N ASP A 90 -48.38 -18.36 19.90
CA ASP A 90 -48.70 -16.93 20.05
C ASP A 90 -47.47 -16.00 20.13
N PRO A 91 -47.54 -14.76 19.60
CA PRO A 91 -46.38 -13.89 19.55
C PRO A 91 -45.85 -13.65 20.97
N PRO A 92 -44.58 -14.02 21.26
CA PRO A 92 -44.00 -13.87 22.58
C PRO A 92 -43.93 -12.39 22.97
N SER A 93 -44.06 -12.11 24.27
CA SER A 93 -43.84 -10.76 24.78
C SER A 93 -42.37 -10.34 24.58
N ALA A 94 -42.11 -9.03 24.56
CA ALA A 94 -40.76 -8.50 24.46
C ALA A 94 -39.86 -9.03 25.61
N GLU A 95 -40.40 -9.14 26.82
CA GLU A 95 -39.69 -9.66 27.99
C GLU A 95 -39.36 -11.15 27.86
N ALA A 96 -40.23 -11.93 27.19
CA ALA A 96 -39.97 -13.34 26.92
C ALA A 96 -38.84 -13.53 25.90
N LEU A 97 -38.82 -12.70 24.84
CA LEU A 97 -37.75 -12.68 23.85
C LEU A 97 -36.42 -12.24 24.48
N GLU A 98 -36.44 -11.17 25.29
CA GLU A 98 -35.26 -10.69 26.02
C GLU A 98 -34.70 -11.76 26.96
N ARG A 99 -35.57 -12.46 27.70
CA ARG A 99 -35.15 -13.59 28.55
C ARG A 99 -34.44 -14.68 27.73
N LEU A 100 -35.02 -15.09 26.59
CA LEU A 100 -34.44 -16.12 25.73
C LEU A 100 -33.09 -15.68 25.15
N GLN A 101 -32.96 -14.42 24.75
CA GLN A 101 -31.70 -13.83 24.30
C GLN A 101 -30.63 -13.91 25.39
N VAL A 102 -30.96 -13.53 26.63
CA VAL A 102 -30.02 -13.61 27.77
C VAL A 102 -29.62 -15.05 28.07
N VAL A 103 -30.57 -15.99 28.06
CA VAL A 103 -30.30 -17.42 28.31
C VAL A 103 -29.37 -18.00 27.24
N LEU A 104 -29.62 -17.72 25.96
CA LEU A 104 -28.78 -18.20 24.86
C LEU A 104 -27.39 -17.54 24.90
N ALA A 105 -27.32 -16.23 25.17
CA ALA A 105 -26.04 -15.53 25.30
C ALA A 105 -25.19 -16.11 26.43
N GLN A 106 -25.79 -16.42 27.59
CA GLN A 106 -25.09 -17.07 28.70
C GLN A 106 -24.64 -18.49 28.34
N LEU A 107 -25.51 -19.30 27.72
CA LEU A 107 -25.15 -20.64 27.26
C LEU A 107 -24.01 -20.59 26.23
N ARG A 108 -24.05 -19.65 25.28
CA ARG A 108 -22.96 -19.41 24.32
C ARG A 108 -21.67 -19.06 25.02
N ARG A 109 -21.70 -18.13 25.99
CA ARG A 109 -20.52 -17.78 26.79
C ARG A 109 -19.97 -18.99 27.53
N ASP A 110 -20.80 -19.71 28.28
CA ASP A 110 -20.37 -20.87 29.06
C ASP A 110 -19.73 -21.94 28.18
N ALA A 111 -20.37 -22.25 27.05
CA ALA A 111 -19.94 -23.32 26.15
C ALA A 111 -18.65 -22.95 25.40
N LEU A 112 -18.55 -21.73 24.87
CA LEU A 112 -17.39 -21.31 24.07
C LEU A 112 -16.19 -20.93 24.93
N LEU A 113 -16.37 -20.35 26.12
CA LEU A 113 -15.24 -20.09 27.03
C LEU A 113 -14.77 -21.35 27.79
N ALA A 114 -15.50 -22.46 27.65
CA ALA A 114 -15.02 -23.78 28.04
C ALA A 114 -14.13 -24.44 26.98
N ASN A 115 -13.97 -23.83 25.79
CA ASN A 115 -13.13 -24.34 24.71
C ASN A 115 -11.66 -24.48 25.14
N PRO A 116 -11.05 -25.68 25.04
CA PRO A 116 -9.65 -25.90 25.37
C PRO A 116 -8.66 -24.95 24.68
N LEU A 117 -8.97 -24.45 23.49
CA LEU A 117 -8.12 -23.52 22.72
C LEU A 117 -7.96 -22.14 23.36
N VAL A 118 -8.81 -21.77 24.32
CA VAL A 118 -8.73 -20.49 25.05
C VAL A 118 -8.68 -20.68 26.56
N ARG A 119 -9.08 -21.86 27.06
CA ARG A 119 -9.19 -22.14 28.48
C ARG A 119 -7.93 -22.76 29.09
N GLU A 120 -7.16 -23.55 28.33
CA GLU A 120 -6.03 -24.29 28.90
C GLU A 120 -4.72 -23.47 28.96
N GLN A 121 -4.73 -22.26 28.40
CA GLN A 121 -3.59 -21.34 28.39
C GLN A 121 -4.06 -19.89 28.56
N PRO A 122 -3.21 -19.01 29.11
CA PRO A 122 -3.47 -17.57 29.09
C PRO A 122 -3.53 -17.02 27.66
N ILE A 123 -4.35 -16.00 27.45
CA ILE A 123 -4.39 -15.21 26.23
C ILE A 123 -3.60 -13.92 26.46
N LEU A 124 -2.55 -13.71 25.67
CA LEU A 124 -1.80 -12.46 25.60
C LEU A 124 -2.62 -11.43 24.82
N PHE A 125 -2.57 -10.17 25.24
CA PHE A 125 -3.18 -9.05 24.53
C PHE A 125 -2.49 -7.72 24.90
N VAL A 126 -2.67 -6.72 24.05
CA VAL A 126 -2.21 -5.35 24.24
C VAL A 126 -3.38 -4.46 24.65
N THR A 127 -3.14 -3.50 25.54
CA THR A 127 -4.08 -2.37 25.72
C THR A 127 -3.47 -1.09 25.20
N ARG A 128 -4.20 -0.34 24.37
CA ARG A 128 -3.80 1.00 23.90
C ARG A 128 -5.01 1.80 23.44
N HIS A 129 -4.85 3.09 23.22
CA HIS A 129 -5.87 3.82 22.46
C HIS A 129 -5.95 3.26 21.03
N GLN A 130 -7.15 3.23 20.47
CA GLN A 130 -7.29 3.08 19.02
C GLN A 130 -6.45 4.16 18.32
N TYR A 131 -5.80 3.82 17.20
CA TYR A 131 -4.91 4.74 16.49
C TYR A 131 -5.64 6.04 16.17
N ALA A 132 -4.92 7.16 16.16
CA ALA A 132 -5.48 8.40 15.67
C ALA A 132 -5.88 8.24 14.19
N LYS A 133 -6.98 8.90 13.77
CA LYS A 133 -7.34 8.93 12.35
C LYS A 133 -6.25 9.67 11.58
N ASP A 134 -5.77 9.06 10.49
CA ASP A 134 -4.80 9.63 9.58
C ASP A 134 -5.20 9.26 8.13
N HIS A 135 -4.34 9.56 7.16
CA HIS A 135 -4.67 9.48 5.75
C HIS A 135 -4.75 8.05 5.22
N HIS A 136 -3.96 7.10 5.76
CA HIS A 136 -3.91 5.71 5.30
C HIS A 136 -3.91 4.71 6.46
N ASN A 137 -4.32 3.48 6.16
CA ASN A 137 -4.29 2.34 7.09
C ASN A 137 -2.89 1.94 7.57
N SER A 138 -1.83 2.28 6.82
CA SER A 138 -0.43 2.05 7.22
C SER A 138 0.17 3.15 8.10
N ALA A 139 -0.55 4.25 8.35
CA ALA A 139 -0.02 5.43 9.05
C ALA A 139 -0.11 5.32 10.58
N THR A 140 0.37 4.22 11.17
CA THR A 140 0.21 3.89 12.61
C THR A 140 1.46 4.12 13.46
N MET A 141 2.61 4.40 12.84
CA MET A 141 3.89 4.55 13.55
C MET A 141 4.05 5.90 14.27
N PHE A 142 3.51 6.98 13.70
CA PHE A 142 3.68 8.36 14.19
C PHE A 142 5.15 8.69 14.54
N GLN A 143 6.05 8.28 13.65
CA GLN A 143 7.51 8.38 13.81
C GLN A 143 7.95 9.83 14.03
N THR A 144 8.99 10.02 14.85
CA THR A 144 9.59 11.33 15.09
C THR A 144 10.10 11.98 13.78
N GLY A 145 9.86 13.29 13.64
CA GLY A 145 10.23 14.08 12.47
C GLY A 145 9.33 13.88 11.24
N GLU A 146 8.31 13.03 11.31
CA GLU A 146 7.38 12.77 10.20
C GLU A 146 6.07 13.57 10.33
N ILE A 147 5.34 13.69 9.21
CA ILE A 147 4.20 14.62 9.10
C ILE A 147 3.07 14.35 10.11
N ASN A 148 3.01 13.15 10.67
CA ASN A 148 1.97 12.69 11.58
C ASN A 148 2.46 12.40 13.00
N GLU A 149 3.69 12.78 13.36
CA GLU A 149 4.29 12.58 14.70
C GLU A 149 3.35 13.00 15.84
N SER A 150 2.74 14.19 15.73
CA SER A 150 1.83 14.76 16.74
C SER A 150 0.54 13.95 17.01
N SER A 151 0.27 12.93 16.21
CA SER A 151 -0.88 12.03 16.35
C SER A 151 -0.61 10.90 17.35
N PHE A 152 0.65 10.69 17.78
CA PHE A 152 0.98 9.70 18.81
C PHE A 152 0.21 9.94 20.12
N ARG A 153 -0.24 8.86 20.74
CA ARG A 153 -0.93 8.85 22.03
C ARG A 153 -0.36 7.71 22.88
N GLY A 154 0.32 8.03 23.97
CA GLY A 154 0.86 7.03 24.90
C GLY A 154 -0.20 6.35 25.75
N GLY A 155 0.23 5.39 26.58
CA GLY A 155 -0.63 4.62 27.47
C GLY A 155 -0.88 3.21 26.94
N GLY A 156 0.18 2.40 26.93
CA GLY A 156 0.16 1.02 26.42
C GLY A 156 0.51 -0.01 27.49
N THR A 157 -0.12 -1.18 27.46
CA THR A 157 0.28 -2.31 28.31
C THR A 157 0.28 -3.62 27.54
N LEU A 158 1.15 -4.56 27.94
CA LEU A 158 1.10 -5.95 27.52
C LEU A 158 0.60 -6.78 28.69
N LYS A 159 -0.45 -7.58 28.48
CA LYS A 159 -1.15 -8.31 29.54
C LYS A 159 -1.50 -9.72 29.09
N THR A 160 -1.80 -10.57 30.07
CA THR A 160 -2.42 -11.87 29.85
C THR A 160 -3.74 -11.97 30.60
N ILE A 161 -4.71 -12.70 30.05
CA ILE A 161 -5.93 -13.14 30.76
C ILE A 161 -5.98 -14.66 30.84
N ASP A 162 -6.23 -15.19 32.04
CA ASP A 162 -6.35 -16.62 32.30
C ASP A 162 -7.82 -17.01 32.58
N LEU A 163 -8.45 -17.69 31.61
CA LEU A 163 -9.86 -18.10 31.69
C LEU A 163 -10.09 -19.31 32.60
N ALA A 164 -9.05 -20.09 32.94
CA ALA A 164 -9.15 -21.17 33.91
C ALA A 164 -9.17 -20.65 35.35
N HIS A 165 -8.46 -19.55 35.62
CA HIS A 165 -8.30 -18.97 36.96
C HIS A 165 -9.14 -17.70 37.16
N ASN A 166 -10.47 -17.82 37.03
CA ASN A 166 -11.43 -16.73 37.26
C ASN A 166 -11.17 -15.47 36.39
N GLU A 167 -10.77 -15.65 35.13
CA GLU A 167 -10.53 -14.53 34.20
C GLU A 167 -9.45 -13.57 34.73
N GLN A 168 -8.44 -14.08 35.43
CA GLN A 168 -7.39 -13.28 36.05
C GLN A 168 -6.54 -12.56 34.98
N VAL A 169 -6.44 -11.23 35.12
CA VAL A 169 -5.59 -10.38 34.27
C VAL A 169 -4.25 -10.10 34.97
N THR A 170 -3.15 -10.28 34.24
CA THR A 170 -1.79 -10.00 34.72
C THR A 170 -1.07 -9.05 33.76
N THR A 171 -0.48 -7.99 34.27
CA THR A 171 0.34 -7.05 33.48
C THR A 171 1.78 -7.51 33.40
N LEU A 172 2.30 -7.64 32.18
CA LEU A 172 3.69 -8.02 31.88
C LEU A 172 4.55 -6.78 31.59
N ILE A 173 3.99 -5.80 30.85
CA ILE A 173 4.64 -4.52 30.54
C ILE A 173 3.63 -3.39 30.78
N ASP A 174 4.06 -2.32 31.44
CA ASP A 174 3.30 -1.09 31.64
C ASP A 174 4.10 0.12 31.13
N LEU A 175 3.52 0.87 30.18
CA LEU A 175 4.12 2.04 29.54
C LEU A 175 3.11 3.21 29.57
N PRO A 176 3.08 3.99 30.66
CA PRO A 176 2.11 5.08 30.82
C PRO A 176 2.26 6.21 29.78
N GLU A 177 3.46 6.41 29.25
CA GLU A 177 3.76 7.42 28.22
C GLU A 177 4.03 6.81 26.84
N GLY A 178 4.22 5.49 26.77
CA GLY A 178 4.66 4.75 25.59
C GLY A 178 3.58 3.83 25.04
N ILE A 179 3.99 2.99 24.09
CA ILE A 179 3.18 1.89 23.52
C ILE A 179 4.07 0.65 23.39
N VAL A 180 3.51 -0.50 23.77
CA VAL A 180 3.94 -1.83 23.33
C VAL A 180 2.89 -2.35 22.36
N ARG A 181 3.29 -2.93 21.24
CA ARG A 181 2.40 -3.44 20.18
C ARG A 181 3.03 -4.61 19.43
N ASP A 182 2.24 -5.25 18.58
CA ASP A 182 2.63 -6.34 17.69
C ASP A 182 3.39 -7.47 18.42
N PRO A 183 2.84 -8.02 19.53
CA PRO A 183 3.48 -9.13 20.21
C PRO A 183 3.55 -10.36 19.32
N GLU A 184 4.63 -11.12 19.41
CA GLU A 184 4.77 -12.45 18.81
C GLU A 184 5.38 -13.41 19.83
N VAL A 185 4.64 -14.48 20.14
CA VAL A 185 5.08 -15.54 21.07
C VAL A 185 6.06 -16.47 20.34
N HIS A 186 7.23 -16.68 20.94
CA HIS A 186 8.22 -17.63 20.43
C HIS A 186 7.66 -19.06 20.41
N PHE A 187 8.18 -19.94 19.56
CA PHE A 187 7.63 -21.28 19.35
C PHE A 187 7.57 -22.14 20.64
N ASP A 188 8.48 -21.92 21.59
CA ASP A 188 8.52 -22.61 22.88
C ASP A 188 7.71 -21.90 24.00
N ALA A 189 7.12 -20.75 23.69
CA ALA A 189 6.37 -19.88 24.60
C ALA A 189 7.13 -19.47 25.87
N LYS A 190 8.45 -19.27 25.77
CA LYS A 190 9.27 -18.73 26.87
C LYS A 190 9.62 -17.26 26.71
N THR A 191 9.59 -16.75 25.48
CA THR A 191 9.85 -15.35 25.18
C THR A 191 8.76 -14.75 24.30
N ILE A 192 8.59 -13.43 24.42
CA ILE A 192 7.68 -12.64 23.60
C ILE A 192 8.50 -11.56 22.91
N LEU A 193 8.41 -11.49 21.59
CA LEU A 193 8.94 -10.40 20.78
C LEU A 193 7.89 -9.29 20.69
N VAL A 194 8.30 -8.03 20.80
CA VAL A 194 7.39 -6.87 20.74
C VAL A 194 8.02 -5.69 20.03
N SER A 195 7.19 -4.82 19.46
CA SER A 195 7.56 -3.45 19.08
C SER A 195 7.24 -2.51 20.24
N LEU A 196 8.23 -1.76 20.72
CA LEU A 196 8.10 -0.91 21.90
C LEU A 196 8.60 0.51 21.61
N ARG A 197 7.81 1.50 21.99
CA ARG A 197 8.14 2.92 22.03
C ARG A 197 7.94 3.43 23.44
N GLN A 198 8.96 4.03 24.05
CA GLN A 198 8.92 4.38 25.49
C GLN A 198 8.06 5.60 25.80
N ASN A 199 8.06 6.60 24.92
CA ASN A 199 7.40 7.89 25.11
C ASN A 199 7.25 8.62 23.76
N PRO A 200 6.62 9.82 23.71
CA PRO A 200 6.45 10.57 22.47
C PRO A 200 7.74 11.02 21.78
N ASP A 201 8.86 11.14 22.50
CA ASP A 201 10.17 11.55 21.92
C ASP A 201 11.00 10.35 21.40
N ASP A 202 10.49 9.13 21.56
CA ASP A 202 11.09 7.86 21.11
C ASP A 202 10.39 7.33 19.83
N ASP A 203 10.96 6.32 19.19
CA ASP A 203 10.35 5.58 18.08
C ASP A 203 10.19 4.09 18.42
N TYR A 204 9.51 3.32 17.56
CA TYR A 204 9.34 1.88 17.80
C TYR A 204 10.61 1.09 17.52
N HIS A 205 11.02 0.26 18.48
CA HIS A 205 12.11 -0.68 18.35
C HIS A 205 11.73 -2.07 18.88
N LEU A 206 12.47 -3.08 18.44
CA LEU A 206 12.20 -4.47 18.80
C LEU A 206 12.82 -4.81 20.15
N PHE A 207 12.04 -5.49 20.99
CA PHE A 207 12.47 -6.02 22.28
C PHE A 207 12.00 -7.46 22.42
N GLU A 208 12.82 -8.29 23.07
CA GLU A 208 12.44 -9.61 23.52
C GLU A 208 12.22 -9.58 25.05
N LEU A 209 11.08 -10.10 25.49
CA LEU A 209 10.69 -10.24 26.89
C LEU A 209 10.80 -11.71 27.30
N SER A 210 11.57 -11.99 28.34
CA SER A 210 11.62 -13.30 29.00
C SER A 210 10.42 -13.49 29.93
N LEU A 211 9.75 -14.64 29.87
CA LEU A 211 8.60 -14.92 30.75
C LEU A 211 8.98 -15.46 32.12
N ASP A 212 10.24 -15.88 32.31
CA ASP A 212 10.71 -16.41 33.59
C ASP A 212 10.92 -15.31 34.63
N ASP A 213 11.41 -14.14 34.20
CA ASP A 213 11.80 -13.01 35.04
C ASP A 213 11.28 -11.65 34.57
N LEU A 214 10.60 -11.59 33.42
CA LEU A 214 10.11 -10.36 32.78
C LEU A 214 11.24 -9.37 32.39
N GLU A 215 12.47 -9.87 32.24
CA GLU A 215 13.58 -9.07 31.72
C GLU A 215 13.37 -8.76 30.23
N LYS A 216 13.69 -7.52 29.84
CA LYS A 216 13.54 -7.00 28.47
C LYS A 216 14.90 -6.80 27.83
N ARG A 217 15.12 -7.40 26.67
CA ARG A 217 16.33 -7.21 25.86
C ARG A 217 16.01 -6.43 24.59
N GLN A 218 16.64 -5.28 24.41
CA GLN A 218 16.52 -4.50 23.18
C GLN A 218 17.30 -5.14 22.04
N LEU A 219 16.68 -5.27 20.87
CA LEU A 219 17.25 -5.89 19.68
C LEU A 219 17.62 -4.87 18.61
N THR A 220 16.80 -3.82 18.46
CA THR A 220 17.04 -2.76 17.48
C THR A 220 17.07 -1.38 18.12
N ALA A 221 17.73 -0.44 17.46
CA ALA A 221 17.79 0.96 17.88
C ALA A 221 17.99 1.88 16.68
N GLY A 222 17.64 3.15 16.82
CA GLY A 222 17.96 4.21 15.87
C GLY A 222 16.99 5.38 15.93
N ALA A 223 17.50 6.62 15.80
CA ALA A 223 16.65 7.80 15.83
C ALA A 223 15.90 8.01 14.50
N GLY A 224 14.61 8.37 14.56
CA GLY A 224 13.78 8.66 13.39
C GLY A 224 13.58 7.43 12.52
N VAL A 225 13.46 6.25 13.15
CA VAL A 225 13.27 4.94 12.53
C VAL A 225 12.30 4.15 13.39
N SER A 226 11.30 3.53 12.79
CA SER A 226 10.36 2.62 13.46
C SER A 226 10.53 1.21 12.90
N ASP A 227 10.74 0.26 13.81
CA ASP A 227 10.75 -1.18 13.56
C ASP A 227 9.48 -1.77 14.20
N ILE A 228 8.61 -2.39 13.41
CA ILE A 228 7.30 -2.91 13.81
C ILE A 228 7.00 -4.30 13.21
N ASP A 229 5.89 -4.92 13.60
CA ASP A 229 5.39 -6.19 13.08
C ASP A 229 6.42 -7.35 13.09
N PRO A 230 7.08 -7.64 14.23
CA PRO A 230 8.16 -8.61 14.25
C PRO A 230 7.64 -10.05 14.28
N VAL A 231 8.34 -10.96 13.58
CA VAL A 231 8.06 -12.41 13.60
C VAL A 231 9.33 -13.22 13.75
N TYR A 232 9.24 -14.34 14.47
CA TYR A 232 10.32 -15.32 14.55
C TYR A 232 10.36 -16.20 13.28
N LEU A 233 11.56 -16.40 12.74
CA LEU A 233 11.80 -17.31 11.63
C LEU A 233 12.32 -18.68 12.14
N PRO A 234 12.02 -19.79 11.46
CA PRO A 234 12.45 -21.12 11.88
C PRO A 234 13.97 -21.36 11.91
N ASP A 235 14.74 -20.49 11.25
CA ASP A 235 16.20 -20.53 11.24
C ASP A 235 16.84 -19.70 12.37
N GLY A 236 16.02 -19.18 13.30
CA GLY A 236 16.45 -18.38 14.44
C GLY A 236 16.64 -16.89 14.15
N ARG A 237 16.40 -16.44 12.91
CA ARG A 237 16.34 -15.01 12.59
C ARG A 237 15.01 -14.40 13.03
N ILE A 238 14.99 -13.07 13.06
CA ILE A 238 13.79 -12.26 13.28
C ILE A 238 13.55 -11.45 12.01
N LEU A 239 12.32 -11.47 11.50
CA LEU A 239 11.84 -10.62 10.41
C LEU A 239 10.95 -9.52 10.97
N PHE A 240 10.99 -8.33 10.40
CA PHE A 240 10.16 -7.19 10.83
C PHE A 240 10.00 -6.16 9.72
N SER A 241 9.02 -5.28 9.88
CA SER A 241 8.77 -4.13 9.01
C SER A 241 9.54 -2.92 9.53
N SER A 242 10.25 -2.19 8.66
CA SER A 242 11.06 -1.06 9.09
C SER A 242 11.11 0.12 8.12
N THR A 243 11.14 1.33 8.66
CA THR A 243 11.36 2.59 7.93
C THR A 243 12.84 2.93 7.71
N ARG A 244 13.74 1.98 7.98
CA ARG A 244 15.20 2.14 7.80
C ARG A 244 15.56 2.55 6.37
N GLU A 245 14.83 2.11 5.35
CA GLU A 245 14.89 2.77 4.04
C GLU A 245 13.95 3.99 4.05
N PRO A 246 14.46 5.24 4.10
CA PRO A 246 13.63 6.41 4.34
C PRO A 246 12.89 6.82 3.05
N LYS A 247 11.81 6.10 2.74
CA LYS A 247 10.97 6.30 1.55
C LYS A 247 9.54 6.63 1.91
N TYR A 248 8.87 7.32 1.00
CA TYR A 248 7.55 7.89 1.20
C TYR A 248 6.55 7.32 0.20
N CYS A 249 5.28 7.25 0.60
CA CYS A 249 4.21 6.90 -0.34
C CYS A 249 4.16 7.91 -1.51
N GLN A 250 4.02 7.40 -2.73
CA GLN A 250 4.12 8.24 -3.92
C GLN A 250 2.94 9.23 -4.03
N CYS A 251 1.73 8.79 -3.69
CA CYS A 251 0.50 9.57 -3.66
C CYS A 251 0.35 10.48 -2.41
N ASN A 252 1.23 10.38 -1.41
CA ASN A 252 1.22 11.30 -0.26
C ASN A 252 2.63 11.56 0.33
N ARG A 253 2.78 11.66 1.65
CA ARG A 253 3.99 12.17 2.35
C ARG A 253 4.39 11.31 3.55
N HIS A 254 3.63 10.26 3.84
CA HIS A 254 3.90 9.36 4.96
C HIS A 254 5.06 8.43 4.63
N ILE A 255 5.89 8.18 5.63
CA ILE A 255 7.00 7.22 5.61
C ILE A 255 6.48 5.79 5.49
N MET A 256 7.18 4.91 4.76
CA MET A 256 6.71 3.55 4.47
C MET A 256 7.76 2.49 4.82
N CYS A 257 7.32 1.34 5.32
CA CYS A 257 8.18 0.22 5.71
C CYS A 257 8.60 -0.67 4.53
N ASN A 258 9.72 -1.37 4.69
CA ASN A 258 10.04 -2.60 3.96
C ASN A 258 10.31 -3.73 4.95
N LEU A 259 10.41 -4.96 4.45
CA LEU A 259 10.83 -6.11 5.25
C LEU A 259 12.35 -6.15 5.48
N PHE A 260 12.75 -6.37 6.73
CA PHE A 260 14.13 -6.56 7.17
C PHE A 260 14.27 -7.84 8.00
N THR A 261 15.48 -8.39 8.07
CA THR A 261 15.82 -9.46 9.00
C THR A 261 17.05 -9.12 9.83
N ILE A 262 17.13 -9.69 11.03
CA ILE A 262 18.29 -9.70 11.94
C ILE A 262 18.49 -11.13 12.48
N ASP A 263 19.67 -11.42 13.02
CA ASP A 263 19.88 -12.61 13.85
C ASP A 263 19.25 -12.46 15.25
N ALA A 264 19.24 -13.54 16.02
CA ALA A 264 18.70 -13.57 17.39
C ALA A 264 19.38 -12.56 18.34
N GLU A 265 20.62 -12.15 18.05
CA GLU A 265 21.36 -11.16 18.83
C GLU A 265 21.09 -9.71 18.39
N GLY A 266 20.25 -9.49 17.37
CA GLY A 266 19.96 -8.15 16.85
C GLY A 266 21.00 -7.61 15.86
N ARG A 267 21.84 -8.49 15.29
CA ARG A 267 22.90 -8.14 14.34
C ARG A 267 22.53 -8.61 12.93
N ASN A 268 23.46 -8.41 11.99
CA ASN A 268 23.34 -8.90 10.60
C ASN A 268 22.06 -8.43 9.88
N LEU A 269 21.74 -7.13 10.06
CA LEU A 269 20.59 -6.50 9.40
C LEU A 269 20.65 -6.70 7.88
N ASP A 270 19.59 -7.24 7.30
CA ASP A 270 19.41 -7.44 5.85
C ASP A 270 18.04 -6.90 5.42
N GLN A 271 18.00 -6.02 4.43
CA GLN A 271 16.75 -5.62 3.78
C GLN A 271 16.37 -6.68 2.77
N ILE A 272 15.23 -7.35 2.99
CA ILE A 272 14.80 -8.45 2.11
C ILE A 272 13.71 -8.02 1.13
N GLY A 273 12.93 -6.99 1.47
CA GLY A 273 11.90 -6.42 0.62
C GLY A 273 12.29 -5.03 0.09
N HIS A 274 12.01 -4.76 -1.18
CA HIS A 274 12.39 -3.51 -1.85
C HIS A 274 11.24 -2.86 -2.63
N SER A 275 9.97 -3.16 -2.31
CA SER A 275 8.88 -2.41 -2.95
C SER A 275 8.94 -0.92 -2.60
N THR A 276 8.45 -0.07 -3.49
CA THR A 276 8.59 1.40 -3.36
C THR A 276 7.63 2.05 -2.38
N LEU A 277 6.78 1.27 -1.72
CA LEU A 277 5.71 1.72 -0.84
C LEU A 277 5.78 0.93 0.48
N HIS A 278 4.72 0.22 0.87
CA HIS A 278 4.60 -0.37 2.20
C HIS A 278 4.62 -1.89 2.15
N GLU A 279 5.33 -2.50 3.10
CA GLU A 279 5.31 -3.93 3.40
C GLU A 279 5.16 -4.06 4.91
N GLY A 280 4.19 -4.86 5.36
CA GLY A 280 3.70 -4.87 6.74
C GLY A 280 3.09 -6.20 7.19
N HIS A 281 2.84 -6.28 8.51
CA HIS A 281 2.06 -7.33 9.20
C HIS A 281 2.40 -8.76 8.74
N ALA A 282 3.69 -9.10 8.80
CA ALA A 282 4.14 -10.43 8.41
C ALA A 282 3.60 -11.53 9.35
N SER A 283 3.40 -12.73 8.81
CA SER A 283 3.09 -13.94 9.57
C SER A 283 3.73 -15.16 8.91
N LEU A 284 4.02 -16.20 9.70
CA LEU A 284 4.68 -17.40 9.21
C LEU A 284 3.64 -18.45 8.77
N LEU A 285 3.80 -19.00 7.56
CA LEU A 285 3.00 -20.10 7.05
C LEU A 285 3.55 -21.46 7.49
N SER A 286 2.70 -22.49 7.44
CA SER A 286 3.04 -23.87 7.82
C SER A 286 4.14 -24.49 6.96
N ASP A 287 4.35 -23.99 5.75
CA ASP A 287 5.40 -24.43 4.82
C ASP A 287 6.73 -23.66 4.98
N GLY A 288 6.82 -22.76 5.96
CA GLY A 288 8.02 -21.98 6.25
C GLY A 288 8.18 -20.70 5.43
N ARG A 289 7.26 -20.40 4.49
CA ARG A 289 7.20 -19.08 3.84
C ARG A 289 6.61 -18.04 4.78
N VAL A 290 6.90 -16.78 4.50
CA VAL A 290 6.34 -15.63 5.22
C VAL A 290 5.25 -15.02 4.37
N LEU A 291 4.03 -14.92 4.91
CA LEU A 291 2.91 -14.14 4.37
C LEU A 291 3.02 -12.71 4.90
N TYR A 292 2.72 -11.70 4.08
CA TYR A 292 2.76 -10.29 4.47
C TYR A 292 1.81 -9.47 3.59
N ASP A 293 1.39 -8.29 4.05
CA ASP A 293 0.69 -7.34 3.19
C ASP A 293 1.67 -6.42 2.48
N ARG A 294 1.35 -6.07 1.23
CA ARG A 294 2.13 -5.13 0.43
C ARG A 294 1.20 -4.18 -0.29
N TRP A 295 1.46 -2.90 -0.08
CA TRP A 295 0.94 -1.82 -0.90
C TRP A 295 1.90 -1.57 -2.06
N GLU A 296 1.46 -1.67 -3.30
CA GLU A 296 2.31 -1.39 -4.47
C GLU A 296 1.49 -0.92 -5.66
N TYR A 297 1.85 0.21 -6.29
CA TYR A 297 1.20 0.63 -7.53
C TYR A 297 2.20 1.12 -8.58
N VAL A 298 2.32 0.34 -9.66
CA VAL A 298 3.08 0.72 -10.85
C VAL A 298 2.09 0.88 -12.00
N ASP A 299 1.88 2.11 -12.47
CA ASP A 299 0.94 2.41 -13.55
C ASP A 299 -0.50 1.89 -13.26
N ARG A 300 -0.88 1.78 -11.97
CA ARG A 300 -2.20 1.35 -11.47
C ARG A 300 -2.76 2.29 -10.40
N ASN A 301 -4.05 2.16 -10.07
CA ASN A 301 -4.68 2.96 -9.03
C ASN A 301 -3.97 2.75 -7.68
N PHE A 302 -3.86 3.83 -6.91
CA PHE A 302 -3.10 3.82 -5.66
C PHE A 302 -3.88 3.19 -4.51
N GLY A 303 -5.22 3.22 -4.55
CA GLY A 303 -6.03 2.85 -3.39
C GLY A 303 -6.36 1.37 -3.25
N ASP A 304 -6.30 0.59 -4.33
CA ASP A 304 -6.83 -0.78 -4.41
C ASP A 304 -5.75 -1.82 -4.74
N ALA A 305 -4.49 -1.45 -4.50
CA ALA A 305 -3.32 -2.31 -4.76
C ALA A 305 -2.58 -2.64 -3.46
N GLN A 306 -3.35 -3.04 -2.44
CA GLN A 306 -2.87 -3.48 -1.13
C GLN A 306 -3.35 -4.92 -0.92
N GLY A 307 -2.50 -5.87 -1.28
CA GLY A 307 -2.82 -7.30 -1.27
C GLY A 307 -1.89 -8.10 -0.38
N LEU A 308 -2.17 -9.40 -0.28
CA LEU A 308 -1.34 -10.37 0.41
C LEU A 308 -0.29 -10.95 -0.54
N TRP A 309 0.92 -11.09 -0.02
CA TRP A 309 2.09 -11.60 -0.72
C TRP A 309 2.83 -12.61 0.15
N VAL A 310 3.62 -13.47 -0.48
CA VAL A 310 4.54 -14.39 0.20
C VAL A 310 5.96 -14.15 -0.22
N VAL A 311 6.89 -14.47 0.68
CA VAL A 311 8.34 -14.44 0.45
C VAL A 311 9.00 -15.59 1.21
N ASN A 312 10.14 -16.09 0.74
CA ASN A 312 10.98 -16.97 1.55
C ASN A 312 11.70 -16.16 2.65
N PRO A 313 12.10 -16.78 3.77
CA PRO A 313 12.80 -16.09 4.86
C PRO A 313 14.12 -15.37 4.46
N ASP A 314 14.70 -15.67 3.30
CA ASP A 314 15.89 -15.04 2.74
C ASP A 314 15.60 -13.91 1.74
N GLY A 315 14.33 -13.52 1.56
CA GLY A 315 13.92 -12.49 0.60
C GLY A 315 13.72 -12.97 -0.84
N THR A 316 13.90 -14.26 -1.12
CA THR A 316 13.67 -14.79 -2.47
C THR A 316 12.19 -15.07 -2.72
N ASN A 317 11.81 -15.08 -4.00
CA ASN A 317 10.50 -15.52 -4.47
C ASN A 317 9.30 -14.72 -3.93
N HIS A 318 9.41 -13.39 -3.89
CA HIS A 318 8.26 -12.51 -3.65
C HIS A 318 7.13 -12.78 -4.67
N ALA A 319 5.97 -13.20 -4.19
CA ALA A 319 4.83 -13.55 -5.04
C ALA A 319 3.48 -13.13 -4.44
N VAL A 320 2.56 -12.67 -5.29
CA VAL A 320 1.20 -12.32 -4.87
C VAL A 320 0.41 -13.58 -4.49
N VAL A 321 -0.39 -13.46 -3.44
CA VAL A 321 -1.35 -14.48 -2.99
C VAL A 321 -2.79 -14.06 -3.27
N TYR A 322 -3.16 -12.84 -2.86
CA TYR A 322 -4.52 -12.35 -3.05
C TYR A 322 -4.63 -10.82 -3.14
N GLY A 323 -5.52 -10.32 -3.99
CA GLY A 323 -6.09 -8.97 -3.90
C GLY A 323 -5.46 -7.90 -4.77
N ASN A 324 -4.39 -8.18 -5.52
CA ASN A 324 -3.63 -7.14 -6.22
C ASN A 324 -4.38 -6.49 -7.41
N ASN A 325 -5.43 -7.13 -7.95
CA ASN A 325 -6.30 -6.58 -9.00
C ASN A 325 -7.76 -6.42 -8.54
N THR A 326 -7.99 -6.32 -7.23
CA THR A 326 -9.32 -6.26 -6.60
C THR A 326 -9.63 -4.83 -6.20
N ALA A 327 -10.67 -4.21 -6.78
CA ALA A 327 -10.98 -2.79 -6.54
C ALA A 327 -11.53 -2.49 -5.13
N SER A 328 -12.11 -3.49 -4.47
CA SER A 328 -12.57 -3.43 -3.09
C SER A 328 -12.52 -4.82 -2.46
N PRO A 329 -11.98 -5.02 -1.25
CA PRO A 329 -11.48 -4.01 -0.30
C PRO A 329 -10.29 -3.21 -0.83
N GLY A 330 -10.08 -2.01 -0.28
CA GLY A 330 -8.90 -1.21 -0.64
C GLY A 330 -7.62 -1.72 0.00
N GLY A 331 -7.73 -2.42 1.13
CA GLY A 331 -6.63 -3.08 1.83
C GLY A 331 -6.99 -4.49 2.26
N VAL A 332 -6.08 -5.44 2.04
CA VAL A 332 -6.13 -6.78 2.63
C VAL A 332 -4.93 -6.91 3.56
N LEU A 333 -5.18 -6.87 4.86
CA LEU A 333 -4.17 -6.66 5.90
C LEU A 333 -4.12 -7.86 6.86
N GLU A 334 -3.05 -7.97 7.64
CA GLU A 334 -2.96 -8.88 8.80
C GLU A 334 -3.25 -10.35 8.45
N GLY A 335 -2.84 -10.80 7.27
CA GLY A 335 -3.09 -12.16 6.82
C GLY A 335 -2.39 -13.19 7.69
N ARG A 336 -3.10 -14.24 8.12
CA ARG A 336 -2.55 -15.42 8.82
C ARG A 336 -3.05 -16.71 8.19
N GLY A 337 -2.18 -17.73 8.13
CA GLY A 337 -2.56 -19.08 7.70
C GLY A 337 -3.45 -19.77 8.73
N VAL A 338 -4.52 -20.41 8.28
CA VAL A 338 -5.46 -21.13 9.16
C VAL A 338 -4.95 -22.56 9.42
N PRO A 339 -4.70 -22.95 10.68
CA PRO A 339 -4.10 -24.23 11.02
C PRO A 339 -4.83 -25.44 10.41
N GLY A 340 -4.07 -26.34 9.79
CA GLY A 340 -4.60 -27.57 9.19
C GLY A 340 -5.31 -27.39 7.85
N THR A 341 -5.24 -26.20 7.25
CA THR A 341 -5.88 -25.87 5.97
C THR A 341 -4.93 -25.05 5.08
N ASP A 342 -5.33 -24.82 3.83
CA ASP A 342 -4.69 -23.86 2.91
C ASP A 342 -5.38 -22.49 2.91
N TYR A 343 -6.27 -22.23 3.87
CA TYR A 343 -7.03 -20.98 3.98
C TYR A 343 -6.25 -19.91 4.71
N LEU A 344 -6.61 -18.65 4.46
CA LEU A 344 -6.08 -17.50 5.17
C LEU A 344 -7.22 -16.75 5.88
N LEU A 345 -6.95 -16.26 7.08
CA LEU A 345 -7.78 -15.30 7.80
C LEU A 345 -7.12 -13.92 7.73
N THR A 346 -7.87 -12.88 7.37
CA THR A 346 -7.33 -11.54 7.10
C THR A 346 -8.34 -10.44 7.43
N THR A 347 -7.86 -9.20 7.58
CA THR A 347 -8.68 -8.00 7.75
C THR A 347 -8.87 -7.30 6.40
N PHE A 348 -10.09 -7.28 5.89
CA PHE A 348 -10.49 -6.48 4.73
C PHE A 348 -10.81 -5.04 5.15
N SER A 349 -10.00 -4.10 4.69
CA SER A 349 -9.99 -2.70 5.10
C SER A 349 -10.16 -1.72 3.92
N SER A 350 -10.22 -0.43 4.25
CA SER A 350 -10.19 0.68 3.29
C SER A 350 -8.80 1.29 3.21
N CYS A 351 -8.47 1.89 2.07
CA CYS A 351 -7.20 2.61 1.91
C CYS A 351 -7.09 3.81 2.85
N HIS A 352 -8.15 4.62 2.98
CA HIS A 352 -8.14 5.84 3.80
C HIS A 352 -8.93 5.70 5.10
N ASP A 353 -8.61 4.68 5.88
CA ASP A 353 -9.16 4.43 7.23
C ASP A 353 -8.02 3.89 8.12
N ARG A 354 -8.30 3.52 9.36
CA ARG A 354 -7.40 2.73 10.22
C ARG A 354 -7.24 1.30 9.67
N PRO A 355 -6.24 0.51 10.09
CA PRO A 355 -6.07 -0.89 9.66
C PRO A 355 -7.13 -1.86 10.18
N TRP A 356 -8.36 -1.40 10.40
CA TRP A 356 -9.51 -2.18 10.80
C TRP A 356 -10.51 -2.37 9.66
N GLY A 357 -11.46 -3.28 9.82
CA GLY A 357 -12.45 -3.53 8.78
C GLY A 357 -13.35 -4.72 9.07
N ALA A 358 -13.54 -5.58 8.08
CA ALA A 358 -14.20 -6.87 8.24
C ALA A 358 -13.16 -7.98 8.33
N LEU A 359 -13.40 -9.02 9.11
CA LEU A 359 -12.62 -10.25 8.94
C LEU A 359 -13.09 -10.99 7.69
N ALA A 360 -12.16 -11.65 7.01
CA ALA A 360 -12.45 -12.50 5.87
C ALA A 360 -11.65 -13.80 5.95
N LEU A 361 -12.34 -14.92 5.74
CA LEU A 361 -11.73 -16.22 5.49
C LEU A 361 -11.65 -16.42 3.98
N ILE A 362 -10.45 -16.64 3.44
CA ILE A 362 -10.21 -16.75 2.01
C ILE A 362 -9.50 -18.06 1.65
N ASP A 363 -9.82 -18.56 0.46
CA ASP A 363 -9.21 -19.72 -0.20
C ASP A 363 -8.49 -19.25 -1.48
N PRO A 364 -7.17 -19.02 -1.42
CA PRO A 364 -6.41 -18.50 -2.56
C PRO A 364 -6.32 -19.51 -3.72
N SER A 365 -6.71 -20.78 -3.54
CA SER A 365 -6.76 -21.76 -4.62
C SER A 365 -7.93 -21.53 -5.59
N ARG A 366 -8.99 -20.83 -5.15
CA ARG A 366 -10.17 -20.52 -5.97
C ARG A 366 -9.94 -19.35 -6.91
N SER A 367 -9.26 -18.32 -6.42
CA SER A 367 -8.90 -17.13 -7.18
C SER A 367 -7.80 -16.36 -6.43
N MET A 368 -6.97 -15.64 -7.17
CA MET A 368 -6.02 -14.67 -6.59
C MET A 368 -6.64 -13.29 -6.40
N ASP A 369 -7.85 -13.07 -6.88
CA ASP A 369 -8.51 -11.77 -6.86
C ASP A 369 -10.02 -11.92 -6.66
N GLY A 370 -10.61 -10.89 -6.06
CA GLY A 370 -12.04 -10.69 -6.01
C GLY A 370 -12.83 -11.68 -5.15
N LYS A 371 -14.16 -11.53 -5.20
CA LYS A 371 -15.11 -12.25 -4.33
C LYS A 371 -15.02 -13.78 -4.39
N GLN A 372 -14.52 -14.33 -5.50
CA GLN A 372 -14.45 -15.79 -5.71
C GLN A 372 -13.55 -16.52 -4.71
N ALA A 373 -12.52 -15.85 -4.17
CA ALA A 373 -11.65 -16.43 -3.14
C ALA A 373 -12.27 -16.36 -1.74
N VAL A 374 -13.30 -15.54 -1.53
CA VAL A 374 -13.82 -15.23 -0.19
C VAL A 374 -14.84 -16.29 0.21
N LEU A 375 -14.52 -17.05 1.25
CA LEU A 375 -15.38 -18.09 1.80
C LEU A 375 -16.45 -17.50 2.71
N GLN A 376 -16.05 -16.59 3.59
CA GLN A 376 -16.89 -16.02 4.64
C GLN A 376 -16.30 -14.69 5.13
N THR A 377 -17.16 -13.80 5.64
CA THR A 377 -16.75 -12.56 6.29
C THR A 377 -17.46 -12.33 7.61
N TRP A 378 -16.86 -11.49 8.47
CA TRP A 378 -17.48 -10.96 9.69
C TRP A 378 -17.46 -9.42 9.63
N PRO A 379 -18.62 -8.75 9.61
CA PRO A 379 -19.97 -9.34 9.57
C PRO A 379 -20.22 -10.05 8.22
N ALA A 380 -21.17 -10.99 8.19
CA ALA A 380 -21.49 -11.78 6.99
C ALA A 380 -21.87 -10.92 5.77
N SER A 381 -22.46 -9.73 6.00
CA SER A 381 -22.84 -8.79 4.94
C SER A 381 -21.65 -8.10 4.26
N ALA A 382 -20.45 -8.12 4.86
CA ALA A 382 -19.27 -7.48 4.27
C ALA A 382 -18.81 -8.16 2.97
N ILE A 383 -19.15 -9.44 2.77
CA ILE A 383 -18.86 -10.19 1.55
C ILE A 383 -19.51 -9.55 0.30
N ASP A 384 -20.59 -8.79 0.48
CA ASP A 384 -21.28 -8.08 -0.61
C ASP A 384 -20.63 -6.74 -0.98
N LEU A 385 -19.59 -6.34 -0.26
CA LEU A 385 -18.77 -5.18 -0.58
C LEU A 385 -17.55 -5.53 -1.42
N VAL A 386 -17.18 -6.81 -1.52
CA VAL A 386 -16.03 -7.28 -2.31
C VAL A 386 -16.31 -7.09 -3.81
N ASP A 387 -15.37 -6.50 -4.53
CA ASP A 387 -15.48 -6.04 -5.93
C ASP A 387 -16.57 -4.99 -6.18
N VAL A 388 -17.14 -4.38 -5.14
CA VAL A 388 -18.19 -3.37 -5.25
C VAL A 388 -17.68 -2.01 -4.79
N GLY A 389 -17.93 -0.97 -5.59
CA GLY A 389 -17.55 0.40 -5.25
C GLY A 389 -16.08 0.70 -5.52
N ASN A 390 -15.39 1.28 -4.53
CA ASN A 390 -13.97 1.65 -4.62
C ASN A 390 -13.17 1.18 -3.39
N TYR A 391 -11.91 1.59 -3.34
CA TYR A 391 -10.95 1.30 -2.27
C TYR A 391 -11.35 1.78 -0.86
N ASP A 392 -12.42 2.57 -0.73
CA ASP A 392 -12.92 3.07 0.57
C ASP A 392 -14.29 2.48 0.93
N THR A 393 -14.81 1.51 0.17
CA THR A 393 -16.14 0.93 0.40
C THR A 393 -16.25 0.28 1.79
N PHE A 394 -15.17 -0.31 2.29
CA PHE A 394 -15.12 -1.00 3.58
C PHE A 394 -15.20 -0.05 4.80
N LYS A 395 -15.20 1.28 4.61
CA LYS A 395 -15.54 2.25 5.65
C LYS A 395 -16.94 2.02 6.23
N LYS A 396 -17.84 1.43 5.43
CA LYS A 396 -19.23 1.12 5.78
C LYS A 396 -19.38 -0.05 6.75
N VAL A 397 -18.34 -0.88 6.91
CA VAL A 397 -18.39 -2.07 7.77
C VAL A 397 -18.61 -1.64 9.22
N HIS A 398 -19.59 -2.28 9.87
CA HIS A 398 -19.86 -2.14 11.29
C HIS A 398 -20.43 -3.46 11.83
N PRO A 399 -19.96 -3.98 12.98
CA PRO A 399 -18.81 -3.49 13.75
C PRO A 399 -17.49 -3.65 12.98
N LYS A 400 -16.41 -3.01 13.45
CA LYS A 400 -15.05 -3.17 12.91
C LYS A 400 -14.28 -4.26 13.66
N TYR A 401 -13.38 -4.91 12.94
CA TYR A 401 -12.50 -5.98 13.40
C TYR A 401 -11.05 -5.68 12.99
N GLU A 402 -10.08 -6.16 13.77
CA GLU A 402 -8.63 -6.13 13.49
C GLU A 402 -7.92 -7.24 14.29
N ASP A 403 -6.61 -7.41 14.08
CA ASP A 403 -5.74 -8.34 14.80
C ASP A 403 -6.24 -9.81 14.82
N PRO A 404 -6.59 -10.44 13.67
CA PRO A 404 -7.06 -11.82 13.66
C PRO A 404 -5.96 -12.81 14.08
N TYR A 405 -6.32 -13.82 14.88
CA TYR A 405 -5.45 -14.93 15.24
C TYR A 405 -6.17 -16.29 15.15
N PRO A 406 -5.87 -17.13 14.14
CA PRO A 406 -6.52 -18.42 14.00
C PRO A 406 -6.02 -19.44 15.03
N LEU A 407 -6.95 -20.12 15.72
CA LEU A 407 -6.65 -21.15 16.73
C LEU A 407 -6.79 -22.56 16.15
N SER A 408 -7.73 -22.76 15.24
CA SER A 408 -7.96 -24.01 14.50
C SER A 408 -8.59 -23.71 13.14
N ALA A 409 -8.99 -24.76 12.41
CA ALA A 409 -9.76 -24.61 11.17
C ALA A 409 -11.13 -23.92 11.37
N HIS A 410 -11.65 -23.89 12.60
CA HIS A 410 -13.00 -23.42 12.88
C HIS A 410 -13.08 -22.25 13.85
N HIS A 411 -12.06 -22.03 14.70
CA HIS A 411 -12.09 -21.05 15.79
C HIS A 411 -10.92 -20.07 15.71
N PHE A 412 -11.16 -18.80 16.05
CA PHE A 412 -10.15 -17.74 16.00
C PHE A 412 -10.44 -16.59 16.98
N LEU A 413 -9.38 -15.88 17.36
CA LEU A 413 -9.45 -14.65 18.16
C LEU A 413 -9.41 -13.42 17.24
N CYS A 414 -9.95 -12.31 17.70
CA CYS A 414 -9.68 -11.00 17.11
C CYS A 414 -9.95 -9.87 18.11
N SER A 415 -9.55 -8.66 17.73
CA SER A 415 -10.06 -7.43 18.31
C SER A 415 -11.26 -6.92 17.53
N ARG A 416 -12.29 -6.48 18.24
CA ARG A 416 -13.57 -6.05 17.62
C ARG A 416 -14.19 -4.91 18.42
N MET A 417 -14.84 -3.99 17.72
CA MET A 417 -15.60 -2.90 18.34
C MET A 417 -16.63 -3.44 19.33
N VAL A 418 -16.72 -2.79 20.50
CA VAL A 418 -17.76 -3.06 21.51
C VAL A 418 -18.85 -2.00 21.41
N GLY A 419 -20.09 -2.43 21.13
CA GLY A 419 -21.21 -1.52 20.92
C GLY A 419 -21.00 -0.63 19.69
N ASP A 420 -21.33 0.66 19.82
CA ASP A 420 -21.25 1.65 18.74
C ASP A 420 -20.09 2.66 18.92
N THR A 421 -19.14 2.38 19.81
CA THR A 421 -17.96 3.22 20.07
C THR A 421 -16.72 2.66 19.38
N GLU A 422 -15.64 3.45 19.28
CA GLU A 422 -14.34 2.98 18.75
C GLU A 422 -13.53 2.17 19.80
N GLU A 423 -14.16 1.71 20.88
CA GLU A 423 -13.55 0.86 21.89
C GLU A 423 -13.47 -0.59 21.40
N MET A 424 -12.29 -1.21 21.53
CA MET A 424 -12.04 -2.58 21.07
C MET A 424 -12.00 -3.55 22.26
N GLY A 425 -12.56 -4.75 22.08
CA GLY A 425 -12.47 -5.86 23.03
C GLY A 425 -11.93 -7.11 22.35
N ILE A 426 -11.52 -8.10 23.15
CA ILE A 426 -11.06 -9.41 22.65
C ILE A 426 -12.26 -10.33 22.48
N TYR A 427 -12.41 -10.90 21.29
CA TYR A 427 -13.51 -11.82 20.97
C TYR A 427 -12.97 -13.18 20.52
N LEU A 428 -13.72 -14.24 20.85
CA LEU A 428 -13.62 -15.55 20.22
C LEU A 428 -14.74 -15.68 19.20
N LEU A 429 -14.37 -16.09 17.99
CA LEU A 429 -15.25 -16.27 16.84
C LEU A 429 -15.08 -17.66 16.25
N ASP A 430 -16.07 -18.08 15.47
CA ASP A 430 -16.01 -19.30 14.69
C ASP A 430 -16.66 -19.18 13.30
N VAL A 431 -16.41 -20.20 12.47
CA VAL A 431 -17.00 -20.35 11.13
C VAL A 431 -18.51 -20.65 11.18
N PHE A 432 -19.04 -21.10 12.31
CA PHE A 432 -20.45 -21.47 12.49
C PHE A 432 -21.35 -20.25 12.69
N GLY A 433 -20.78 -19.10 13.05
CA GLY A 433 -21.46 -17.81 13.19
C GLY A 433 -21.56 -17.32 14.64
N ASN A 434 -20.81 -17.89 15.58
CA ASN A 434 -20.76 -17.39 16.95
C ASN A 434 -19.70 -16.31 17.12
N GLU A 435 -20.02 -15.32 17.97
CA GLU A 435 -19.08 -14.32 18.48
C GLU A 435 -19.30 -14.19 19.99
N VAL A 436 -18.24 -14.28 20.79
CA VAL A 436 -18.29 -14.08 22.25
C VAL A 436 -17.18 -13.15 22.72
N LEU A 437 -17.56 -12.12 23.48
CA LEU A 437 -16.60 -11.23 24.14
C LEU A 437 -15.86 -12.03 25.23
N ILE A 438 -14.55 -12.14 25.11
CA ILE A 438 -13.68 -12.72 26.14
C ILE A 438 -13.41 -11.67 27.22
N HIS A 439 -12.87 -10.52 26.81
CA HIS A 439 -12.39 -9.48 27.73
C HIS A 439 -12.51 -8.09 27.12
N GLN A 440 -12.79 -7.11 27.97
CA GLN A 440 -12.85 -5.69 27.63
C GLN A 440 -12.28 -4.87 28.78
N GLU A 441 -11.34 -3.99 28.47
CA GLU A 441 -10.89 -2.95 29.38
C GLU A 441 -10.40 -1.72 28.60
N GLY A 442 -10.44 -0.55 29.25
CA GLY A 442 -9.94 0.68 28.66
C GLY A 442 -8.40 0.75 28.65
N PRO A 443 -7.79 1.45 27.67
CA PRO A 443 -8.43 2.22 26.59
C PRO A 443 -8.92 1.41 25.37
N GLY A 444 -8.71 0.09 25.35
CA GLY A 444 -9.13 -0.86 24.32
C GLY A 444 -8.17 -2.05 24.27
N CYS A 445 -8.62 -3.22 23.83
CA CYS A 445 -7.82 -4.46 23.77
C CYS A 445 -7.50 -4.88 22.32
N PHE A 446 -6.25 -5.26 22.06
CA PHE A 446 -5.63 -5.48 20.75
C PHE A 446 -4.73 -6.73 20.77
N ASP A 447 -4.34 -7.21 19.58
CA ASP A 447 -3.33 -8.25 19.38
C ASP A 447 -3.55 -9.56 20.18
N PRO A 448 -4.76 -10.16 20.21
CA PRO A 448 -4.98 -11.35 21.03
C PRO A 448 -4.28 -12.58 20.47
N MET A 449 -3.50 -13.27 21.30
CA MET A 449 -2.92 -14.57 20.93
C MET A 449 -2.71 -15.51 22.13
N PRO A 450 -2.74 -16.83 21.92
CA PRO A 450 -2.44 -17.79 22.99
C PRO A 450 -0.98 -17.68 23.45
N LEU A 451 -0.77 -17.65 24.76
CA LEU A 451 0.56 -17.81 25.36
C LEU A 451 0.83 -19.31 25.57
N ALA A 452 1.11 -20.02 24.48
CA ALA A 452 1.32 -21.47 24.48
C ALA A 452 2.36 -21.91 23.43
N PRO A 453 3.08 -23.02 23.66
CA PRO A 453 3.99 -23.57 22.67
C PRO A 453 3.26 -23.92 21.37
N ARG A 454 3.92 -23.69 20.24
CA ARG A 454 3.38 -23.96 18.90
C ARG A 454 4.41 -24.68 18.03
N ALA A 455 3.93 -25.39 17.02
CA ALA A 455 4.80 -26.07 16.08
C ALA A 455 5.64 -25.04 15.30
N MET A 456 6.96 -25.25 15.28
CA MET A 456 7.87 -24.52 14.42
C MET A 456 7.86 -25.14 13.02
N PRO A 457 7.55 -24.38 11.95
CA PRO A 457 7.66 -24.85 10.58
C PRO A 457 9.09 -25.28 10.22
N ALA A 458 9.25 -25.99 9.10
CA ALA A 458 10.57 -26.33 8.61
C ALA A 458 11.33 -25.07 8.15
N ALA A 459 12.61 -24.97 8.52
CA ALA A 459 13.48 -23.91 8.01
C ALA A 459 13.76 -24.12 6.52
N LEU A 460 13.42 -23.12 5.71
CA LEU A 460 13.76 -23.11 4.30
C LEU A 460 15.25 -22.75 4.13
N PRO A 461 16.02 -23.53 3.35
CA PRO A 461 17.42 -23.20 3.10
C PRO A 461 17.51 -21.92 2.28
N SER A 462 18.50 -21.09 2.62
CA SER A 462 18.82 -19.90 1.85
C SER A 462 19.22 -20.25 0.41
N ARG A 463 18.73 -19.47 -0.55
CA ARG A 463 18.91 -19.60 -1.99
C ARG A 463 19.69 -18.42 -2.59
N ILE A 464 20.18 -17.53 -1.74
CA ILE A 464 20.97 -16.36 -2.17
C ILE A 464 22.46 -16.69 -2.18
N ASP A 465 23.18 -16.05 -3.09
CA ASP A 465 24.64 -15.99 -3.13
C ASP A 465 25.06 -14.52 -3.07
N VAL A 466 25.36 -14.05 -1.86
CA VAL A 466 25.75 -12.65 -1.58
C VAL A 466 27.08 -12.25 -2.24
N THR A 467 27.84 -13.21 -2.81
CA THR A 467 29.04 -12.89 -3.60
C THR A 467 28.69 -12.40 -5.01
N GLN A 468 27.46 -12.64 -5.47
CA GLN A 468 26.94 -12.11 -6.73
C GLN A 468 26.42 -10.68 -6.53
N GLN A 469 26.37 -9.93 -7.63
CA GLN A 469 25.74 -8.59 -7.67
C GLN A 469 24.38 -8.59 -8.37
N ASN A 470 24.07 -9.70 -9.06
CA ASN A 470 22.92 -9.83 -9.94
C ASN A 470 22.08 -11.05 -9.55
N GLY A 471 20.81 -11.01 -9.93
CA GLY A 471 19.93 -12.18 -10.00
C GLY A 471 19.43 -12.37 -11.44
N THR A 472 18.69 -13.45 -11.69
CA THR A 472 18.20 -13.78 -13.02
C THR A 472 16.70 -14.05 -13.04
N PHE A 473 16.06 -13.61 -14.12
CA PHE A 473 14.66 -13.88 -14.43
C PHE A 473 14.55 -14.76 -15.66
N TYR A 474 13.60 -15.70 -15.65
CA TYR A 474 13.11 -16.35 -16.86
C TYR A 474 11.60 -16.16 -17.03
N VAL A 475 11.16 -16.04 -18.28
CA VAL A 475 9.76 -16.09 -18.69
C VAL A 475 9.60 -17.32 -19.57
N GLY A 476 8.72 -18.24 -19.18
CA GLY A 476 8.50 -19.47 -19.93
C GLY A 476 7.90 -19.22 -21.30
N ASP A 477 6.83 -18.41 -21.37
CA ASP A 477 6.15 -18.05 -22.60
C ASP A 477 5.34 -16.75 -22.47
N VAL A 478 5.79 -15.68 -23.14
CA VAL A 478 5.12 -14.37 -23.10
C VAL A 478 3.70 -14.37 -23.69
N TYR A 479 3.29 -15.42 -24.39
CA TYR A 479 1.97 -15.52 -25.02
C TYR A 479 0.92 -16.22 -24.15
N VAL A 480 1.22 -16.48 -22.88
CA VAL A 480 0.32 -17.07 -21.88
C VAL A 480 -0.09 -15.99 -20.86
N GLY A 481 -1.38 -15.87 -20.57
CA GLY A 481 -1.93 -14.95 -19.57
C GLY A 481 -2.30 -13.56 -20.11
N SER A 482 -3.22 -12.88 -19.41
CA SER A 482 -3.54 -11.46 -19.59
C SER A 482 -3.91 -11.02 -21.01
N GLY A 483 -4.58 -11.89 -21.76
CA GLY A 483 -5.00 -11.64 -23.13
C GLY A 483 -3.87 -11.75 -24.16
N MET A 484 -2.66 -12.12 -23.75
CA MET A 484 -1.54 -12.36 -24.66
C MET A 484 -1.78 -13.57 -25.57
N GLU A 485 -2.70 -14.47 -25.21
CA GLU A 485 -3.15 -15.59 -26.05
C GLU A 485 -3.80 -15.09 -27.36
N GLN A 486 -4.29 -13.85 -27.37
CA GLN A 486 -4.90 -13.20 -28.53
C GLN A 486 -3.87 -12.52 -29.44
N ILE A 487 -2.63 -12.37 -28.97
CA ILE A 487 -1.55 -11.76 -29.75
C ILE A 487 -0.88 -12.84 -30.60
N GLN A 488 -0.74 -12.55 -31.90
CA GLN A 488 -0.06 -13.46 -32.81
C GLN A 488 1.37 -13.75 -32.33
N ARG A 489 1.70 -15.04 -32.19
CA ARG A 489 3.06 -15.48 -31.84
C ARG A 489 4.09 -14.92 -32.81
N GLY A 490 5.23 -14.53 -32.25
CA GLY A 490 6.30 -13.83 -32.97
C GLY A 490 6.11 -12.32 -33.09
N THR A 491 5.00 -11.74 -32.62
CA THR A 491 4.82 -10.27 -32.53
C THR A 491 5.83 -9.65 -31.59
N VAL A 492 5.97 -10.21 -30.39
CA VAL A 492 6.91 -9.74 -29.36
C VAL A 492 8.33 -10.14 -29.76
N LYS A 493 9.24 -9.16 -29.76
CA LYS A 493 10.66 -9.31 -30.10
C LYS A 493 11.58 -9.03 -28.93
N TRP A 494 11.16 -8.15 -28.03
CA TRP A 494 11.99 -7.69 -26.92
C TRP A 494 11.17 -7.62 -25.64
N LEU A 495 11.86 -7.75 -24.52
CA LEU A 495 11.35 -7.41 -23.20
C LEU A 495 12.17 -6.23 -22.66
N ARG A 496 11.51 -5.14 -22.28
CA ARG A 496 12.13 -3.97 -21.63
C ARG A 496 12.04 -4.12 -20.12
N VAL A 497 13.17 -3.93 -19.44
CA VAL A 497 13.26 -3.94 -17.98
C VAL A 497 13.35 -2.51 -17.47
N ILE A 498 12.45 -2.14 -16.57
CA ILE A 498 12.32 -0.78 -16.05
C ILE A 498 12.29 -0.86 -14.53
N GLU A 499 13.18 -0.11 -13.90
CA GLU A 499 13.15 0.11 -12.46
C GLU A 499 12.20 1.26 -12.11
N VAL A 500 11.52 1.10 -10.98
CA VAL A 500 10.72 2.14 -10.34
C VAL A 500 11.45 2.57 -9.08
N PRO A 501 12.17 3.70 -9.08
CA PRO A 501 12.83 4.19 -7.88
C PRO A 501 11.82 4.64 -6.82
N GLU A 502 12.24 4.56 -5.58
CA GLU A 502 11.48 5.01 -4.42
C GLU A 502 11.41 6.54 -4.31
N LYS A 503 10.32 7.03 -3.71
CA LYS A 503 10.15 8.45 -3.44
C LYS A 503 10.88 8.84 -2.16
N ARG A 504 11.94 9.63 -2.30
CA ARG A 504 12.77 10.11 -1.17
C ARG A 504 12.47 11.53 -0.68
N TYR A 505 11.68 12.27 -1.46
CA TYR A 505 11.46 13.70 -1.21
C TYR A 505 9.99 14.05 -1.37
N TRP A 506 9.55 15.08 -0.64
CA TRP A 506 8.18 15.57 -0.72
C TRP A 506 8.08 17.06 -0.37
N THR A 507 6.99 17.68 -0.81
CA THR A 507 6.65 19.10 -0.55
C THR A 507 5.26 19.23 0.07
N HIS A 508 4.93 20.36 0.70
CA HIS A 508 3.55 20.60 1.13
C HIS A 508 2.62 20.89 -0.05
N GLU A 509 3.10 21.67 -1.02
CA GLU A 509 2.37 21.93 -2.25
C GLU A 509 2.26 20.66 -3.10
N SER A 510 1.15 20.53 -3.84
CA SER A 510 0.86 19.33 -4.61
C SER A 510 0.16 19.62 -5.92
N TRP A 511 0.30 18.69 -6.87
CA TRP A 511 -0.43 18.58 -8.12
C TRP A 511 -1.50 17.49 -8.01
N ASN A 512 -2.70 17.75 -8.52
CA ASN A 512 -3.83 16.82 -8.42
C ASN A 512 -4.12 16.24 -9.82
N GLY A 513 -3.48 15.12 -10.13
CA GLY A 513 -3.74 14.33 -11.33
C GLY A 513 -4.79 13.26 -11.05
N SER A 514 -4.47 12.01 -11.41
CA SER A 514 -5.24 10.84 -10.97
C SER A 514 -5.16 10.56 -9.46
N GLY A 515 -4.32 11.31 -8.74
CA GLY A 515 -4.24 11.40 -7.29
C GLY A 515 -3.37 12.59 -6.88
N THR A 516 -2.99 12.68 -5.61
CA THR A 516 -2.16 13.78 -5.11
C THR A 516 -0.67 13.49 -5.32
N GLN A 517 0.05 14.41 -5.96
CA GLN A 517 1.49 14.33 -6.16
C GLN A 517 2.17 15.49 -5.45
N ALA A 518 3.04 15.19 -4.49
CA ALA A 518 3.70 16.19 -3.67
C ALA A 518 5.22 15.96 -3.64
N PRO A 519 6.01 16.64 -4.51
CA PRO A 519 5.60 17.67 -5.48
C PRO A 519 4.98 17.07 -6.76
N ALA A 520 4.61 17.94 -7.70
CA ALA A 520 4.25 17.53 -9.05
C ALA A 520 5.37 16.69 -9.73
N MET A 521 4.98 15.59 -10.37
CA MET A 521 5.89 14.62 -10.99
C MET A 521 5.57 14.36 -12.46
N ALA A 522 4.31 14.06 -12.75
CA ALA A 522 3.76 13.86 -14.09
C ALA A 522 2.30 14.31 -14.10
N PHE A 523 1.65 14.32 -15.27
CA PHE A 523 0.26 14.78 -15.32
C PHE A 523 -0.69 13.83 -14.56
N ASP A 524 -0.59 12.52 -14.79
CA ASP A 524 -1.50 11.50 -14.25
C ASP A 524 -0.85 10.36 -13.46
N ASP A 525 0.48 10.20 -13.51
CA ASP A 525 1.23 9.15 -12.80
C ASP A 525 2.04 9.74 -11.63
N PHE A 526 2.42 8.87 -10.69
CA PHE A 526 3.16 9.22 -9.47
C PHE A 526 4.63 8.81 -9.51
N ASN A 527 4.97 7.87 -10.40
CA ASN A 527 6.27 7.20 -10.43
C ASN A 527 7.30 8.01 -11.22
N ASN A 528 8.56 7.99 -10.79
CA ASN A 528 9.68 8.13 -11.72
C ASN A 528 10.07 6.74 -12.24
N LYS A 529 10.77 6.72 -13.39
CA LYS A 529 11.13 5.48 -14.09
C LYS A 529 12.59 5.52 -14.48
N ARG A 530 13.26 4.36 -14.45
CA ARG A 530 14.63 4.19 -14.95
C ARG A 530 14.70 2.96 -15.85
N ILE A 531 14.92 3.17 -17.14
CA ILE A 531 15.05 2.07 -18.09
C ILE A 531 16.42 1.42 -17.89
N LEU A 532 16.45 0.14 -17.54
CA LEU A 532 17.69 -0.61 -17.37
C LEU A 532 18.20 -1.16 -18.70
N GLY A 533 17.28 -1.58 -19.58
CA GLY A 533 17.60 -2.02 -20.92
C GLY A 533 16.55 -2.95 -21.51
N THR A 534 16.90 -3.61 -22.60
CA THR A 534 16.07 -4.62 -23.26
C THR A 534 16.81 -5.94 -23.41
N VAL A 535 16.05 -7.03 -23.51
CA VAL A 535 16.53 -8.38 -23.83
C VAL A 535 15.70 -9.02 -24.93
N PRO A 536 16.27 -9.95 -25.72
CA PRO A 536 15.51 -10.64 -26.76
C PRO A 536 14.45 -11.57 -26.16
N VAL A 537 13.33 -11.69 -26.86
CA VAL A 537 12.34 -12.74 -26.67
C VAL A 537 12.50 -13.74 -27.82
N GLU A 538 12.67 -15.01 -27.48
CA GLU A 538 12.92 -16.08 -28.44
C GLU A 538 11.67 -16.43 -29.25
N SER A 539 11.84 -17.20 -30.33
CA SER A 539 10.73 -17.56 -31.22
C SER A 539 9.64 -18.41 -30.56
N ASP A 540 9.97 -19.14 -29.49
CA ASP A 540 9.01 -19.90 -28.68
C ASP A 540 8.30 -19.03 -27.62
N GLY A 541 8.62 -17.73 -27.56
CA GLY A 541 8.08 -16.78 -26.59
C GLY A 541 8.83 -16.72 -25.26
N SER A 542 9.94 -17.46 -25.11
CA SER A 542 10.71 -17.46 -23.87
C SER A 542 11.70 -16.29 -23.76
N ALA A 543 12.04 -15.90 -22.54
CA ALA A 543 13.11 -14.94 -22.24
C ALA A 543 13.89 -15.38 -21.00
N TYR A 544 15.21 -15.12 -20.96
CA TYR A 544 16.07 -15.43 -19.82
C TYR A 544 17.17 -14.38 -19.72
N PHE A 545 17.25 -13.68 -18.59
CA PHE A 545 18.08 -12.48 -18.46
C PHE A 545 18.54 -12.19 -17.03
N SER A 546 19.64 -11.44 -16.92
CA SER A 546 20.26 -11.01 -15.67
C SER A 546 19.91 -9.55 -15.39
N ILE A 547 19.68 -9.21 -14.12
CA ILE A 547 19.50 -7.83 -13.66
C ILE A 547 20.30 -7.57 -12.38
N PRO A 548 20.62 -6.31 -12.05
CA PRO A 548 21.14 -5.97 -10.72
C PRO A 548 20.17 -6.42 -9.63
N ALA A 549 20.70 -7.10 -8.61
CA ALA A 549 19.91 -7.58 -7.48
C ALA A 549 19.33 -6.41 -6.67
N ASP A 550 18.27 -6.71 -5.92
CA ASP A 550 17.61 -5.79 -4.98
C ASP A 550 17.11 -4.49 -5.65
N ARG A 551 16.71 -4.62 -6.92
CA ARG A 551 16.05 -3.56 -7.69
C ARG A 551 14.59 -3.88 -7.91
N PHE A 552 13.73 -2.91 -7.59
CA PHE A 552 12.30 -3.01 -7.84
C PHE A 552 11.99 -2.69 -9.31
N VAL A 553 11.68 -3.73 -10.08
CA VAL A 553 11.53 -3.66 -11.54
C VAL A 553 10.18 -4.15 -12.01
N TYR A 554 9.79 -3.70 -13.20
CA TYR A 554 8.69 -4.26 -13.98
C TYR A 554 9.10 -4.44 -15.45
N PHE A 555 8.27 -5.16 -16.19
CA PHE A 555 8.58 -5.57 -17.56
C PHE A 555 7.55 -5.04 -18.56
N GLN A 556 8.02 -4.68 -19.76
CA GLN A 556 7.18 -4.40 -20.93
C GLN A 556 7.55 -5.31 -22.09
N LEU A 557 6.56 -5.93 -22.72
CA LEU A 557 6.74 -6.71 -23.95
C LEU A 557 6.68 -5.75 -25.13
N LEU A 558 7.67 -5.80 -26.02
CA LEU A 558 7.79 -4.90 -27.17
C LEU A 558 7.72 -5.66 -28.49
N ASP A 559 7.09 -5.05 -29.50
CA ASP A 559 7.08 -5.58 -30.87
C ASP A 559 8.37 -5.25 -31.65
N ALA A 560 8.36 -5.53 -32.95
CA ALA A 560 9.51 -5.29 -33.83
C ALA A 560 9.84 -3.81 -34.04
N ASP A 561 8.88 -2.91 -33.77
CA ASP A 561 9.05 -1.46 -33.87
C ASP A 561 9.44 -0.84 -32.50
N GLY A 562 9.62 -1.66 -31.47
CA GLY A 562 9.95 -1.20 -30.11
C GLY A 562 8.75 -0.67 -29.32
N MET A 563 7.52 -0.81 -29.85
CA MET A 563 6.30 -0.35 -29.17
C MET A 563 5.80 -1.40 -28.17
N MET A 564 5.33 -0.93 -27.02
CA MET A 564 4.77 -1.77 -25.97
C MET A 564 3.48 -2.48 -26.42
N VAL A 565 3.53 -3.80 -26.41
CA VAL A 565 2.39 -4.70 -26.60
C VAL A 565 1.62 -4.87 -25.29
N GLN A 566 2.34 -5.08 -24.17
CA GLN A 566 1.75 -5.26 -22.84
C GLN A 566 2.73 -4.82 -21.76
N SER A 567 2.21 -4.34 -20.63
CA SER A 567 2.99 -3.92 -19.45
C SER A 567 2.61 -4.72 -18.22
N MET A 568 3.60 -5.19 -17.47
CA MET A 568 3.41 -5.59 -16.08
C MET A 568 3.11 -4.33 -15.27
N ARG A 569 1.89 -4.19 -14.77
CA ARG A 569 1.49 -3.04 -13.95
C ARG A 569 1.83 -3.23 -12.47
N SER A 570 2.80 -4.05 -12.12
CA SER A 570 3.24 -4.40 -10.74
C SER A 570 4.76 -4.32 -10.70
N GLY A 571 5.40 -4.43 -9.53
CA GLY A 571 6.85 -4.63 -9.45
C GLY A 571 7.28 -5.97 -8.82
N THR A 572 8.48 -6.40 -9.17
CA THR A 572 9.17 -7.58 -8.65
C THR A 572 10.65 -7.25 -8.42
N MET A 573 11.40 -8.18 -7.84
CA MET A 573 12.83 -8.07 -7.57
C MET A 573 13.46 -9.47 -7.54
N VAL A 574 14.78 -9.52 -7.55
CA VAL A 574 15.58 -10.73 -7.29
C VAL A 574 16.67 -10.39 -6.29
N ARG A 575 16.95 -11.32 -5.37
CA ARG A 575 18.12 -11.28 -4.48
C ARG A 575 19.41 -11.68 -5.24
N PRO A 576 20.60 -11.39 -4.67
CA PRO A 576 21.87 -11.85 -5.23
C PRO A 576 21.91 -13.36 -5.49
N GLY A 577 22.24 -13.77 -6.71
CA GLY A 577 22.33 -15.18 -7.13
C GLY A 577 20.98 -15.88 -7.32
N GLU A 578 19.86 -15.22 -7.01
CA GLU A 578 18.52 -15.80 -7.19
C GLU A 578 18.23 -16.04 -8.67
N THR A 579 17.54 -17.15 -8.95
CA THR A 579 16.87 -17.37 -10.24
C THR A 579 15.38 -17.54 -9.98
N THR A 580 14.58 -16.66 -10.56
CA THR A 580 13.11 -16.69 -10.44
C THR A 580 12.45 -16.57 -11.81
N GLY A 581 11.18 -16.94 -11.92
CA GLY A 581 10.50 -16.86 -13.21
C GLY A 581 8.99 -17.02 -13.14
N CYS A 582 8.35 -16.75 -14.28
CA CYS A 582 6.91 -16.90 -14.47
C CYS A 582 6.61 -17.82 -15.65
N VAL A 583 5.43 -18.46 -15.64
CA VAL A 583 4.97 -19.27 -16.78
C VAL A 583 4.68 -18.36 -17.97
N GLY A 584 4.04 -17.21 -17.72
CA GLY A 584 3.67 -16.23 -18.73
C GLY A 584 3.47 -14.82 -18.19
N CYS A 585 2.82 -13.96 -18.97
CA CYS A 585 2.58 -12.56 -18.63
C CYS A 585 1.36 -12.45 -17.70
N HIS A 586 1.61 -12.41 -16.39
CA HIS A 586 0.58 -12.33 -15.34
C HIS A 586 -0.34 -13.58 -15.41
N ASP A 587 0.34 -14.73 -15.44
CA ASP A 587 -0.16 -16.09 -15.39
C ASP A 587 -0.89 -16.42 -14.08
N ASN A 588 -1.69 -17.50 -14.12
CA ASN A 588 -2.23 -18.07 -12.90
C ASN A 588 -1.07 -18.71 -12.11
N ARG A 589 -0.83 -18.26 -10.87
CA ARG A 589 0.29 -18.70 -10.03
C ARG A 589 0.17 -20.14 -9.52
N HIS A 590 -0.97 -20.79 -9.76
CA HIS A 590 -1.16 -22.22 -9.56
C HIS A 590 -0.78 -23.06 -10.79
N GLN A 591 -0.37 -22.42 -11.89
CA GLN A 591 0.12 -23.10 -13.07
C GLN A 591 1.64 -23.26 -13.00
N THR A 592 2.11 -24.38 -13.51
CA THR A 592 3.54 -24.64 -13.74
C THR A 592 3.78 -24.80 -15.22
N LEU A 593 5.02 -24.60 -15.65
CA LEU A 593 5.43 -24.95 -17.01
C LEU A 593 5.27 -26.47 -17.20
N ALA A 594 4.77 -26.86 -18.37
CA ALA A 594 4.64 -28.28 -18.70
C ALA A 594 6.02 -28.97 -18.62
N PRO A 595 6.14 -30.11 -17.90
CA PRO A 595 7.39 -30.85 -17.82
C PRO A 595 7.90 -31.22 -19.22
N GLY A 596 9.19 -30.99 -19.49
CA GLY A 596 9.82 -31.28 -20.78
C GLY A 596 9.68 -30.18 -21.85
N SER A 597 9.08 -29.03 -21.54
CA SER A 597 9.18 -27.85 -22.41
C SER A 597 10.54 -27.16 -22.22
N GLU A 598 11.60 -27.71 -22.81
CA GLU A 598 12.87 -26.98 -22.89
C GLU A 598 12.64 -25.67 -23.67
N ARG A 599 12.85 -24.54 -23.00
CA ARG A 599 12.68 -23.22 -23.59
C ARG A 599 13.99 -22.75 -24.20
N ILE A 600 13.90 -22.17 -25.40
CA ILE A 600 15.08 -21.74 -26.17
C ILE A 600 15.96 -20.81 -25.33
N ALA A 601 15.36 -19.87 -24.61
CA ALA A 601 16.10 -18.90 -23.80
C ALA A 601 16.89 -19.56 -22.65
N MET A 602 16.38 -20.68 -22.10
CA MET A 602 16.98 -21.39 -20.98
C MET A 602 18.06 -22.39 -21.41
N GLN A 603 18.28 -22.57 -22.72
CA GLN A 603 19.37 -23.40 -23.26
C GLN A 603 20.70 -22.64 -23.38
N ARG A 604 20.72 -21.36 -23.00
CA ARG A 604 21.88 -20.48 -23.03
C ARG A 604 22.03 -19.74 -21.71
N LEU A 605 23.17 -19.08 -21.55
CA LEU A 605 23.37 -18.14 -20.45
C LEU A 605 22.36 -16.99 -20.51
N PRO A 606 22.00 -16.39 -19.35
CA PRO A 606 21.07 -15.26 -19.30
C PRO A 606 21.59 -14.11 -20.15
N SER A 607 20.69 -13.45 -20.87
CA SER A 607 21.01 -12.22 -21.60
C SER A 607 21.39 -11.10 -20.65
N GLU A 608 22.47 -10.39 -20.98
CA GLU A 608 22.75 -9.07 -20.42
C GLU A 608 21.81 -8.03 -21.02
N LEU A 609 21.50 -7.00 -20.23
CA LEU A 609 20.63 -5.90 -20.64
C LEU A 609 21.31 -5.04 -21.72
N ILE A 610 20.65 -4.85 -22.86
CA ILE A 610 21.07 -3.90 -23.88
C ILE A 610 20.65 -2.50 -23.42
N PRO A 611 21.59 -1.57 -23.16
CA PRO A 611 21.24 -0.26 -22.61
C PRO A 611 20.41 0.59 -23.58
N TRP A 612 19.49 1.38 -23.04
CA TRP A 612 18.64 2.30 -23.80
C TRP A 612 19.33 3.66 -23.97
N TYR A 613 19.98 3.86 -25.11
CA TYR A 613 20.74 5.07 -25.49
C TYR A 613 21.62 5.62 -24.37
N GLY A 614 22.61 4.82 -23.94
CA GLY A 614 23.56 5.15 -22.89
C GLY A 614 23.26 4.45 -21.56
N PRO A 615 23.95 4.83 -20.47
CA PRO A 615 23.77 4.20 -19.16
C PRO A 615 22.36 4.47 -18.58
N PRO A 616 21.85 3.55 -17.74
CA PRO A 616 20.58 3.73 -17.03
C PRO A 616 20.55 5.03 -16.21
N ARG A 617 19.43 5.74 -16.29
CA ARG A 617 19.20 7.03 -15.62
C ARG A 617 17.71 7.26 -15.40
N ASN A 618 17.37 8.12 -14.45
CA ASN A 618 15.97 8.48 -14.23
C ASN A 618 15.45 9.26 -15.44
N PHE A 619 14.29 8.87 -15.95
CA PHE A 619 13.71 9.41 -17.17
C PHE A 619 13.30 10.87 -16.98
N SER A 620 13.70 11.74 -17.91
CA SER A 620 13.31 13.15 -17.91
C SER A 620 12.78 13.55 -19.28
N TYR A 621 11.52 14.01 -19.34
CA TYR A 621 10.91 14.45 -20.60
C TYR A 621 11.73 15.55 -21.28
N THR A 622 12.25 16.50 -20.51
CA THR A 622 13.03 17.63 -21.02
C THR A 622 14.42 17.23 -21.54
N GLN A 623 14.93 16.06 -21.17
CA GLN A 623 16.24 15.57 -21.62
C GLN A 623 16.11 14.50 -22.70
N GLU A 624 15.08 13.66 -22.64
CA GLU A 624 14.93 12.51 -23.54
C GLU A 624 13.98 12.77 -24.71
N VAL A 625 12.97 13.63 -24.54
CA VAL A 625 11.86 13.80 -25.51
C VAL A 625 11.84 15.20 -26.11
N GLN A 626 11.87 16.26 -25.30
CA GLN A 626 11.82 17.63 -25.81
C GLN A 626 12.89 17.93 -26.89
N PRO A 627 14.14 17.45 -26.77
CA PRO A 627 15.15 17.68 -27.81
C PRO A 627 14.77 17.10 -29.18
N VAL A 628 13.93 16.06 -29.23
CA VAL A 628 13.40 15.51 -30.49
C VAL A 628 12.49 16.53 -31.16
N PHE A 629 11.59 17.15 -30.40
CA PHE A 629 10.69 18.18 -30.94
C PHE A 629 11.42 19.47 -31.28
N ASP A 630 12.39 19.87 -30.45
CA ASP A 630 13.21 21.07 -30.70
C ASP A 630 13.98 20.96 -32.02
N LYS A 631 14.49 19.77 -32.34
CA LYS A 631 15.22 19.52 -33.59
C LYS A 631 14.30 19.41 -34.80
N ASN A 632 13.15 18.75 -34.67
CA ASN A 632 12.40 18.26 -35.83
C ASN A 632 11.00 18.86 -36.02
N CYS A 633 10.44 19.55 -35.02
CA CYS A 633 9.02 19.92 -35.02
C CYS A 633 8.75 21.41 -34.80
N ILE A 634 9.51 22.08 -33.93
CA ILE A 634 9.19 23.46 -33.51
C ILE A 634 9.36 24.50 -34.64
N SER A 635 10.03 24.18 -35.74
CA SER A 635 10.06 25.07 -36.92
C SER A 635 8.66 25.33 -37.49
N CYS A 636 7.72 24.40 -37.28
CA CYS A 636 6.31 24.53 -37.66
C CYS A 636 5.36 24.56 -36.45
N HIS A 637 5.67 23.82 -35.38
CA HIS A 637 4.82 23.65 -34.20
C HIS A 637 5.30 24.52 -33.02
N ASP A 638 5.33 25.84 -33.21
CA ASP A 638 5.74 26.81 -32.19
C ASP A 638 4.74 27.99 -32.12
N TYR A 639 4.87 28.85 -31.12
CA TYR A 639 4.05 30.05 -31.01
C TYR A 639 4.12 30.90 -32.28
N ASP A 640 2.96 31.43 -32.66
CA ASP A 640 2.76 32.27 -33.86
C ASP A 640 3.06 31.56 -35.19
N GLN A 641 3.23 30.24 -35.18
CA GLN A 641 3.22 29.41 -36.38
C GLN A 641 1.83 28.84 -36.62
N ILE A 642 1.44 28.71 -37.89
CA ILE A 642 0.11 28.20 -38.28
C ILE A 642 -0.13 26.79 -37.72
N ALA A 643 0.89 25.92 -37.71
CA ALA A 643 0.77 24.57 -37.16
C ALA A 643 0.91 24.52 -35.62
N GLY A 644 1.39 25.60 -35.00
CA GLY A 644 1.45 25.76 -33.54
C GLY A 644 0.09 26.00 -32.89
N ASP A 645 -0.84 26.67 -33.57
CA ASP A 645 -2.22 26.87 -33.10
C ASP A 645 -2.93 25.54 -32.79
N PRO A 646 -3.00 24.56 -33.73
CA PRO A 646 -3.61 23.27 -33.46
C PRO A 646 -2.75 22.36 -32.58
N LEU A 647 -1.42 22.52 -32.52
CA LEU A 647 -0.56 21.78 -31.58
C LEU A 647 0.78 22.50 -31.40
N ASN A 648 1.04 23.03 -30.21
CA ASN A 648 2.31 23.69 -29.91
C ASN A 648 3.28 22.71 -29.22
N LEU A 649 4.45 22.49 -29.82
CA LEU A 649 5.47 21.55 -29.34
C LEU A 649 6.70 22.26 -28.75
N ALA A 650 6.60 23.56 -28.47
CA ALA A 650 7.67 24.32 -27.86
C ALA A 650 8.05 23.81 -26.46
N GLY A 651 9.35 23.81 -26.19
CA GLY A 651 9.93 23.44 -24.90
C GLY A 651 9.77 24.48 -23.78
N ASP A 652 8.93 25.49 -23.97
CA ASP A 652 8.74 26.62 -23.06
C ASP A 652 8.28 26.17 -21.69
N ARG A 653 9.11 26.43 -20.67
CA ARG A 653 8.85 26.03 -19.29
C ARG A 653 7.77 26.89 -18.67
N GLY A 654 6.68 26.28 -18.22
CA GLY A 654 5.63 26.94 -17.45
C GLY A 654 5.76 26.71 -15.94
N LEU A 655 4.66 26.96 -15.23
CA LEU A 655 4.54 26.84 -13.77
C LEU A 655 5.04 25.48 -13.25
N VAL A 656 4.71 24.42 -13.97
CA VAL A 656 5.01 23.03 -13.59
C VAL A 656 5.66 22.28 -14.73
N PHE A 657 4.95 22.13 -15.85
CA PHE A 657 5.42 21.41 -17.02
C PHE A 657 5.75 22.40 -18.15
N ASN A 658 6.42 21.93 -19.19
CA ASN A 658 6.61 22.73 -20.39
C ASN A 658 5.38 22.66 -21.32
N THR A 659 5.37 23.52 -22.33
CA THR A 659 4.21 23.72 -23.21
C THR A 659 3.87 22.46 -23.99
N SER A 660 4.85 21.85 -24.65
CA SER A 660 4.64 20.63 -25.44
C SER A 660 4.03 19.47 -24.63
N TYR A 661 4.47 19.26 -23.39
CA TYR A 661 3.94 18.19 -22.54
C TYR A 661 2.46 18.40 -22.23
N LEU A 662 2.09 19.63 -21.85
CA LEU A 662 0.70 20.00 -21.59
C LEU A 662 -0.16 19.94 -22.85
N GLU A 663 0.35 20.42 -23.98
CA GLU A 663 -0.34 20.42 -25.27
C GLU A 663 -0.63 19.00 -25.76
N LEU A 664 0.37 18.12 -25.76
CA LEU A 664 0.22 16.72 -26.14
C LEU A 664 -0.82 16.01 -25.27
N ARG A 665 -0.83 16.32 -23.96
CA ARG A 665 -1.80 15.74 -23.03
C ARG A 665 -3.20 16.31 -23.20
N ASN A 666 -3.35 17.63 -23.22
CA ASN A 666 -4.64 18.33 -23.29
C ASN A 666 -5.36 18.07 -24.62
N LYS A 667 -4.60 17.86 -25.70
CA LYS A 667 -5.12 17.57 -27.04
C LYS A 667 -5.24 16.07 -27.31
N ASN A 668 -5.07 15.22 -26.29
CA ASN A 668 -5.18 13.77 -26.36
C ASN A 668 -4.31 13.14 -27.47
N MET A 669 -3.10 13.67 -27.67
CA MET A 669 -2.14 13.13 -28.66
C MET A 669 -1.50 11.84 -28.15
N VAL A 670 -1.47 11.66 -26.83
CA VAL A 670 -0.95 10.47 -26.14
C VAL A 670 -2.07 9.80 -25.34
N ARG A 671 -2.06 8.46 -25.32
CA ARG A 671 -3.01 7.64 -24.56
C ARG A 671 -2.27 6.82 -23.52
N THR A 672 -2.13 7.42 -22.33
CA THR A 672 -1.52 6.80 -21.15
C THR A 672 -2.58 6.14 -20.28
N VAL A 673 -2.17 5.22 -19.42
CA VAL A 673 -3.06 4.61 -18.43
C VAL A 673 -3.19 5.49 -17.17
N GLY A 674 -2.19 6.33 -16.89
CA GLY A 674 -2.14 7.16 -15.68
C GLY A 674 -2.03 6.29 -14.43
N ALA A 675 -2.75 6.64 -13.37
CA ALA A 675 -3.05 5.66 -12.32
C ALA A 675 -3.92 4.53 -12.91
N GLY A 676 -4.99 4.83 -13.65
CA GLY A 676 -5.81 3.79 -14.29
C GLY A 676 -6.47 2.81 -13.31
N PRO A 677 -7.23 1.81 -13.76
CA PRO A 677 -7.96 0.90 -12.86
C PRO A 677 -7.06 -0.21 -12.28
N ALA A 678 -7.52 -0.89 -11.22
CA ALA A 678 -6.89 -2.10 -10.67
C ALA A 678 -6.80 -3.24 -11.69
N THR A 679 -7.79 -3.36 -12.57
CA THR A 679 -7.89 -4.47 -13.52
C THR A 679 -6.77 -4.43 -14.56
N ILE A 680 -6.31 -5.61 -14.96
CA ILE A 680 -5.33 -5.78 -16.04
C ILE A 680 -5.92 -5.24 -17.35
N GLN A 681 -5.14 -4.45 -18.07
CA GLN A 681 -5.55 -3.86 -19.34
C GLN A 681 -5.26 -4.81 -20.50
N SER A 682 -6.12 -4.79 -21.53
CA SER A 682 -5.90 -5.59 -22.74
C SER A 682 -4.62 -5.16 -23.46
N PRO A 683 -3.88 -6.07 -24.10
CA PRO A 683 -2.70 -5.73 -24.90
C PRO A 683 -3.01 -4.62 -25.93
N LYS A 684 -2.06 -3.71 -26.14
CA LYS A 684 -2.12 -2.57 -27.09
C LYS A 684 -3.25 -1.56 -26.84
N SER A 685 -3.98 -1.65 -25.73
CA SER A 685 -5.11 -0.74 -25.41
C SER A 685 -4.70 0.67 -24.97
N TRP A 686 -3.44 0.84 -24.58
CA TRP A 686 -2.81 2.10 -24.18
C TRP A 686 -1.33 2.08 -24.62
N GLY A 687 -0.61 3.18 -24.40
CA GLY A 687 0.76 3.36 -24.88
C GLY A 687 0.81 3.80 -26.34
N ALA A 688 1.95 3.58 -26.99
CA ALA A 688 2.23 4.05 -28.35
C ALA A 688 1.24 3.49 -29.38
N HIS A 689 0.87 2.22 -29.29
CA HIS A 689 -0.12 1.61 -30.19
C HIS A 689 -1.49 2.31 -30.19
N ALA A 690 -1.87 2.90 -29.06
CA ALA A 690 -3.16 3.57 -28.89
C ALA A 690 -3.06 5.11 -28.99
N SER A 691 -1.87 5.64 -29.31
CA SER A 691 -1.57 7.07 -29.31
C SER A 691 -1.46 7.62 -30.72
N ARG A 692 -2.23 8.67 -31.00
CA ARG A 692 -2.20 9.39 -32.29
C ARG A 692 -0.83 9.95 -32.62
N LEU A 693 -0.07 10.41 -31.61
CA LEU A 693 1.28 10.91 -31.82
C LEU A 693 2.17 9.85 -32.46
N ALA A 694 2.18 8.63 -31.91
CA ALA A 694 3.01 7.54 -32.43
C ALA A 694 2.62 7.13 -33.85
N GLU A 695 1.33 7.17 -34.19
CA GLU A 695 0.84 6.95 -35.55
C GLU A 695 1.42 7.99 -36.52
N VAL A 696 1.31 9.28 -36.20
CA VAL A 696 1.84 10.38 -37.03
C VAL A 696 3.36 10.29 -37.16
N LEU A 697 4.08 9.94 -36.07
CA LEU A 697 5.54 9.80 -36.12
C LEU A 697 5.99 8.71 -37.10
N ARG A 698 5.18 7.67 -37.29
CA ARG A 698 5.51 6.52 -38.15
C ARG A 698 4.98 6.64 -39.57
N GLN A 699 3.80 7.22 -39.74
CA GLN A 699 3.11 7.27 -41.03
C GLN A 699 3.22 8.63 -41.72
N GLY A 700 3.65 9.67 -41.00
CA GLY A 700 3.65 11.05 -41.47
C GLY A 700 2.34 11.78 -41.12
N HIS A 701 2.26 13.03 -41.56
CA HIS A 701 1.15 13.96 -41.36
C HIS A 701 -0.02 13.70 -42.32
N GLY A 702 0.14 12.78 -43.27
CA GLY A 702 -0.84 12.50 -44.32
C GLY A 702 -0.90 13.59 -45.40
N THR A 703 0.14 14.43 -45.47
CA THR A 703 0.26 15.55 -46.43
C THR A 703 1.58 15.38 -47.19
N PRO A 704 1.55 14.99 -48.48
CA PRO A 704 2.75 14.60 -49.22
C PRO A 704 3.87 15.65 -49.20
N GLU A 705 3.52 16.94 -49.24
CA GLU A 705 4.49 18.03 -49.21
C GLU A 705 5.26 18.06 -47.89
N ILE A 706 4.56 17.91 -46.77
CA ILE A 706 5.17 17.86 -45.43
C ILE A 706 5.96 16.56 -45.27
N ASP A 707 5.34 15.43 -45.64
CA ASP A 707 5.89 14.09 -45.46
C ASP A 707 7.16 13.86 -46.28
N SER A 708 7.30 14.53 -47.43
CA SER A 708 8.53 14.49 -48.23
C SER A 708 9.74 15.13 -47.55
N THR A 709 9.50 16.05 -46.61
CA THR A 709 10.54 16.77 -45.85
C THR A 709 10.70 16.26 -44.42
N TYR A 710 9.73 15.46 -43.96
CA TYR A 710 9.68 14.88 -42.63
C TYR A 710 10.53 13.60 -42.57
N GLN A 711 11.72 13.69 -41.99
CA GLN A 711 12.59 12.53 -41.77
C GLN A 711 13.05 12.52 -40.32
N LEU A 712 12.55 11.56 -39.54
CA LEU A 712 13.03 11.29 -38.20
C LEU A 712 14.00 10.12 -38.22
N ASP A 713 15.10 10.27 -37.49
CA ASP A 713 15.98 9.14 -37.22
C ASP A 713 15.29 8.13 -36.27
N PRO A 714 15.64 6.83 -36.33
CA PRO A 714 14.98 5.81 -35.53
C PRO A 714 15.05 6.05 -34.02
N GLU A 715 16.16 6.62 -33.53
CA GLU A 715 16.33 6.96 -32.11
C GLU A 715 15.35 8.05 -31.69
N ALA A 716 15.17 9.10 -32.50
CA ALA A 716 14.18 10.14 -32.25
C ALA A 716 12.76 9.58 -32.12
N ILE A 717 12.37 8.64 -32.97
CA ILE A 717 11.06 7.98 -32.90
C ILE A 717 10.96 7.13 -31.61
N ASP A 718 11.94 6.27 -31.35
CA ASP A 718 11.93 5.37 -30.19
C ASP A 718 11.92 6.12 -28.86
N ARG A 719 12.58 7.29 -28.77
CA ARG A 719 12.53 8.16 -27.59
C ARG A 719 11.11 8.62 -27.24
N VAL A 720 10.34 9.04 -28.25
CA VAL A 720 8.96 9.47 -28.04
C VAL A 720 8.04 8.27 -27.79
N ILE A 721 8.20 7.18 -28.53
CA ILE A 721 7.44 5.92 -28.32
C ILE A 721 7.65 5.40 -26.89
N THR A 722 8.90 5.26 -26.48
CA THR A 722 9.27 4.77 -25.16
C THR A 722 8.67 5.65 -24.07
N TRP A 723 8.74 6.99 -24.21
CA TRP A 723 8.14 7.92 -23.25
C TRP A 723 6.63 7.68 -23.09
N ILE A 724 5.89 7.51 -24.19
CA ILE A 724 4.46 7.21 -24.15
C ILE A 724 4.22 5.88 -23.42
N ASP A 725 4.98 4.84 -23.78
CA ASP A 725 4.84 3.48 -23.27
C ASP A 725 5.13 3.37 -21.77
N ILE A 726 6.09 4.14 -21.25
CA ILE A 726 6.41 4.14 -19.81
C ILE A 726 5.49 5.09 -18.99
N ASN A 727 4.30 5.37 -19.52
CA ASN A 727 3.24 6.16 -18.87
C ASN A 727 3.52 7.68 -18.82
N ALA A 728 4.30 8.20 -19.77
CA ALA A 728 4.59 9.62 -19.97
C ALA A 728 5.10 10.41 -18.75
N PRO A 729 6.16 9.95 -18.05
CA PRO A 729 6.76 10.70 -16.95
C PRO A 729 7.33 12.04 -17.43
N TYR A 730 7.35 13.05 -16.56
CA TYR A 730 7.96 14.36 -16.86
C TYR A 730 9.23 14.59 -16.04
N TYR A 731 9.12 14.60 -14.72
CA TYR A 731 10.23 14.86 -13.81
C TYR A 731 11.03 13.58 -13.50
N PRO A 732 12.38 13.64 -13.48
CA PRO A 732 13.21 12.48 -13.14
C PRO A 732 13.24 12.16 -11.64
N GLN A 733 12.82 13.10 -10.78
CA GLN A 733 12.90 12.95 -9.32
C GLN A 733 11.96 13.90 -8.56
N TYR A 734 11.67 13.52 -7.32
CA TYR A 734 10.77 14.23 -6.41
C TYR A 734 11.39 15.44 -5.71
N ALA A 735 12.71 15.63 -5.78
CA ALA A 735 13.36 16.76 -5.11
C ALA A 735 12.92 18.10 -5.73
N SER A 736 12.82 19.15 -4.91
CA SER A 736 12.34 20.45 -5.37
C SER A 736 13.25 21.62 -5.02
N ALA A 737 13.52 22.46 -6.03
CA ALA A 737 14.11 23.78 -5.82
C ALA A 737 13.12 24.79 -5.20
N TYR A 738 11.80 24.55 -5.31
CA TYR A 738 10.78 25.50 -4.89
C TYR A 738 9.70 24.84 -4.02
N PRO A 739 10.07 24.20 -2.89
CA PRO A 739 9.16 23.34 -2.14
C PRO A 739 7.96 24.06 -1.50
N LYS A 740 8.05 25.40 -1.33
CA LYS A 740 7.00 26.25 -0.74
C LYS A 740 6.06 26.89 -1.77
N ASN A 741 6.47 26.89 -3.03
CA ASN A 741 5.76 27.53 -4.12
C ASN A 741 4.78 26.56 -4.79
N ARG A 742 3.83 27.10 -5.55
CA ARG A 742 2.73 26.35 -6.15
C ARG A 742 3.22 25.06 -6.83
N TYR A 743 2.51 23.97 -6.56
CA TYR A 743 2.81 22.60 -7.04
C TYR A 743 4.16 22.01 -6.59
N GLY A 744 4.88 22.71 -5.70
CA GLY A 744 6.24 22.37 -5.32
C GLY A 744 7.22 22.51 -6.48
N ARG A 745 6.93 23.34 -7.50
CA ARG A 745 7.75 23.48 -8.72
C ARG A 745 7.89 24.91 -9.25
N SER A 746 6.95 25.80 -8.94
CA SER A 746 6.94 27.14 -9.55
C SER A 746 8.07 28.04 -9.02
N PRO A 747 8.81 28.76 -9.89
CA PRO A 747 9.76 29.80 -9.45
C PRO A 747 9.07 31.10 -9.01
N LEU A 748 7.77 31.27 -9.30
CA LEU A 748 6.96 32.37 -8.76
C LEU A 748 6.60 32.09 -7.30
N THR A 749 6.76 33.11 -6.45
CA THR A 749 6.22 33.09 -5.09
C THR A 749 4.68 33.14 -5.13
N ARG A 750 4.05 32.86 -3.98
CA ARG A 750 2.58 32.92 -3.87
C ARG A 750 2.04 34.33 -4.14
N ASP A 751 2.72 35.33 -3.62
CA ASP A 751 2.31 36.73 -3.76
C ASP A 751 2.45 37.21 -5.21
N GLU A 752 3.54 36.85 -5.89
CA GLU A 752 3.72 37.17 -7.31
C GLU A 752 2.70 36.44 -8.20
N LEU A 753 2.39 35.18 -7.89
CA LEU A 753 1.37 34.43 -8.63
C LEU A 753 -0.03 35.03 -8.42
N SER A 754 -0.35 35.45 -7.19
CA SER A 754 -1.59 36.16 -6.87
C SER A 754 -1.66 37.48 -7.62
N ARG A 755 -0.57 38.27 -7.60
CA ARG A 755 -0.50 39.55 -8.31
C ARG A 755 -0.66 39.38 -9.81
N LEU A 756 0.02 38.39 -10.40
CA LEU A 756 -0.12 38.08 -11.81
C LEU A 756 -1.56 37.63 -12.15
N SER A 757 -2.22 36.91 -11.24
CA SER A 757 -3.63 36.51 -11.40
C SER A 757 -4.57 37.71 -11.40
N GLU A 758 -4.33 38.70 -10.53
CA GLU A 758 -5.08 39.96 -10.50
C GLU A 758 -4.93 40.76 -11.79
N LEU A 759 -3.68 40.95 -12.25
CA LEU A 759 -3.37 41.69 -13.48
C LEU A 759 -4.05 41.04 -14.69
N THR A 760 -3.94 39.73 -14.81
CA THR A 760 -4.47 38.97 -15.95
C THR A 760 -5.95 38.63 -15.83
N GLN A 761 -6.59 38.95 -14.69
CA GLN A 761 -7.97 38.56 -14.37
C GLN A 761 -8.22 37.04 -14.55
N MET A 762 -7.19 36.24 -14.29
CA MET A 762 -7.18 34.79 -14.47
C MET A 762 -6.57 34.15 -13.23
N ASP A 763 -7.24 33.17 -12.64
CA ASP A 763 -6.70 32.49 -11.46
C ASP A 763 -5.61 31.49 -11.86
N LEU A 764 -4.35 31.93 -11.86
CA LEU A 764 -3.18 31.15 -12.24
C LEU A 764 -2.76 30.14 -11.17
N SER A 765 -3.45 30.12 -10.03
CA SER A 765 -3.27 29.07 -9.02
C SER A 765 -3.99 27.77 -9.37
N LYS A 766 -4.98 27.82 -10.27
CA LYS A 766 -5.77 26.67 -10.70
C LYS A 766 -5.06 25.81 -11.74
N GLN A 767 -5.33 24.51 -11.73
CA GLN A 767 -4.63 23.54 -12.56
C GLN A 767 -4.98 23.68 -14.05
N GLU A 768 -6.23 24.03 -14.38
CA GLU A 768 -6.66 24.31 -15.75
C GLU A 768 -5.87 25.47 -16.40
N ASN A 769 -5.27 26.35 -15.59
CA ASN A 769 -4.48 27.49 -16.03
C ASN A 769 -2.97 27.23 -15.97
N ALA A 770 -2.52 25.99 -15.75
CA ALA A 770 -1.09 25.67 -15.61
C ALA A 770 -0.25 25.95 -16.88
N SER A 771 -0.88 26.02 -18.06
CA SER A 771 -0.24 26.30 -19.36
C SER A 771 -0.12 27.80 -19.69
N GLN A 772 -0.61 28.68 -18.82
CA GLN A 772 -0.83 30.09 -19.17
C GLN A 772 0.42 30.98 -19.05
N ILE A 773 1.53 30.44 -18.55
CA ILE A 773 2.80 31.16 -18.33
C ILE A 773 3.93 30.44 -19.06
N SER A 774 4.78 31.20 -19.76
CA SER A 774 6.08 30.74 -20.26
C SER A 774 7.20 31.55 -19.59
N PHE A 775 8.07 30.87 -18.84
CA PHE A 775 9.30 31.47 -18.31
C PHE A 775 10.42 31.53 -19.36
N THR A 776 10.36 30.68 -20.39
CA THR A 776 11.37 30.66 -21.45
C THR A 776 11.22 31.86 -22.39
N ARG A 777 9.98 32.22 -22.73
CA ARG A 777 9.65 33.41 -23.52
C ARG A 777 8.51 34.16 -22.82
N PRO A 778 8.80 34.97 -21.78
CA PRO A 778 7.81 35.67 -20.96
C PRO A 778 6.73 36.38 -21.75
N GLN A 779 7.12 37.09 -22.80
CA GLN A 779 6.22 37.80 -23.69
C GLN A 779 5.21 36.88 -24.38
N LYS A 780 5.53 35.61 -24.66
CA LYS A 780 4.63 34.64 -25.31
C LYS A 780 3.64 33.98 -24.33
N SER A 781 3.67 34.31 -23.05
CA SER A 781 2.73 33.78 -22.05
C SER A 781 1.27 34.06 -22.44
N PRO A 782 0.42 33.01 -22.61
CA PRO A 782 -0.97 33.18 -23.01
C PRO A 782 -1.80 34.11 -22.11
N CYS A 783 -1.55 34.12 -20.79
CA CYS A 783 -2.27 34.98 -19.85
C CYS A 783 -2.11 36.48 -20.14
N LEU A 784 -1.06 36.90 -20.86
CA LEU A 784 -0.82 38.30 -21.18
C LEU A 784 -1.69 38.84 -22.32
N ALA A 785 -2.37 37.97 -23.08
CA ALA A 785 -3.16 38.37 -24.23
C ALA A 785 -4.26 39.40 -23.86
N VAL A 786 -4.86 39.25 -22.69
CA VAL A 786 -5.90 40.17 -22.18
C VAL A 786 -5.36 41.55 -21.82
N LEU A 787 -4.08 41.63 -21.44
CA LEU A 787 -3.41 42.86 -21.01
C LEU A 787 -2.88 43.68 -22.19
N ARG A 788 -2.31 43.01 -23.21
CA ARG A 788 -1.66 43.64 -24.38
C ARG A 788 -2.46 44.75 -25.04
N GLN A 789 -3.79 44.66 -25.01
CA GLN A 789 -4.69 45.60 -25.68
C GLN A 789 -5.43 46.55 -24.72
N ARG A 790 -5.35 46.31 -23.41
CA ARG A 790 -6.24 46.95 -22.42
C ARG A 790 -5.51 47.75 -21.35
N ASP A 791 -4.31 47.32 -20.95
CA ASP A 791 -3.54 47.94 -19.88
C ASP A 791 -2.04 47.78 -20.12
N ALA A 792 -1.43 48.82 -20.68
CA ALA A 792 0.00 48.82 -20.95
C ALA A 792 0.84 48.75 -19.66
N ALA A 793 0.40 49.39 -18.56
CA ALA A 793 1.17 49.39 -17.31
C ALA A 793 1.12 48.00 -16.66
N GLY A 794 -0.07 47.42 -16.54
CA GLY A 794 -0.26 46.05 -16.05
C GLY A 794 0.43 45.00 -16.91
N TYR A 795 0.51 45.19 -18.24
CA TYR A 795 1.28 44.31 -19.13
C TYR A 795 2.78 44.33 -18.81
N HIS A 796 3.37 45.51 -18.59
CA HIS A 796 4.79 45.61 -18.23
C HIS A 796 5.07 44.98 -16.87
N GLU A 797 4.23 45.27 -15.86
CA GLU A 797 4.36 44.66 -14.53
C GLU A 797 4.27 43.12 -14.61
N ALA A 798 3.29 42.60 -15.35
CA ALA A 798 3.13 41.15 -15.54
C ALA A 798 4.35 40.50 -16.21
N ILE A 799 4.94 41.16 -17.22
CA ILE A 799 6.16 40.67 -17.86
C ILE A 799 7.34 40.69 -16.89
N GLU A 800 7.52 41.75 -16.11
CA GLU A 800 8.61 41.86 -15.14
C GLU A 800 8.55 40.74 -14.10
N LEU A 801 7.36 40.42 -13.59
CA LEU A 801 7.14 39.29 -12.67
C LEU A 801 7.57 37.95 -13.29
N ILE A 802 7.20 37.69 -14.55
CA ILE A 802 7.55 36.45 -15.25
C ILE A 802 9.05 36.39 -15.56
N GLN A 803 9.66 37.52 -15.95
CA GLN A 803 11.11 37.63 -16.21
C GLN A 803 11.94 37.42 -14.95
N GLU A 804 11.50 37.97 -13.82
CA GLU A 804 12.14 37.76 -12.52
C GLU A 804 12.10 36.28 -12.13
N ALA A 805 10.94 35.62 -12.28
CA ALA A 805 10.81 34.19 -12.05
C ALA A 805 11.69 33.36 -13.01
N ALA A 806 11.81 33.77 -14.28
CA ALA A 806 12.71 33.13 -15.24
C ALA A 806 14.20 33.28 -14.84
N ARG A 807 14.60 34.43 -14.29
CA ARG A 807 15.95 34.63 -13.74
C ARG A 807 16.20 33.68 -12.58
N ARG A 808 15.26 33.58 -11.63
CA ARG A 808 15.35 32.63 -10.51
C ARG A 808 15.44 31.19 -10.97
N LEU A 809 14.73 30.83 -12.04
CA LEU A 809 14.79 29.49 -12.64
C LEU A 809 16.17 29.18 -13.23
N THR A 810 16.87 30.19 -13.74
CA THR A 810 18.24 30.06 -14.25
C THR A 810 19.25 29.95 -13.10
N GLU A 811 19.11 30.77 -12.06
CA GLU A 811 20.00 30.78 -10.90
C GLU A 811 19.80 29.55 -10.00
N ARG A 812 18.56 29.07 -9.90
CA ARG A 812 18.17 27.89 -9.11
C ARG A 812 17.33 26.93 -9.97
N PRO A 813 17.98 26.13 -10.83
CA PRO A 813 17.30 25.21 -11.74
C PRO A 813 16.35 24.26 -11.01
N ARG A 814 15.29 23.80 -11.70
CA ARG A 814 14.42 22.72 -11.24
C ARG A 814 15.03 21.35 -11.53
N ALA A 815 14.45 20.29 -10.97
CA ALA A 815 14.90 18.91 -11.16
C ALA A 815 14.88 18.42 -12.63
N ASP A 816 14.12 19.08 -13.51
CA ASP A 816 14.07 18.83 -14.97
C ASP A 816 15.12 19.65 -15.75
N MET A 817 16.06 20.32 -15.07
CA MET A 817 17.03 21.23 -15.67
C MET A 817 18.48 20.87 -15.33
N PRO A 818 19.43 21.10 -16.27
CA PRO A 818 20.85 20.98 -15.97
C PRO A 818 21.27 21.89 -14.81
N GLY A 819 22.20 21.40 -13.99
CA GLY A 819 22.72 22.17 -12.86
C GLY A 819 21.83 22.20 -11.62
N PHE A 820 20.71 21.46 -11.59
CA PHE A 820 19.94 21.24 -10.36
C PHE A 820 20.83 20.71 -9.23
N ARG A 821 20.63 21.26 -8.02
CA ARG A 821 21.33 20.82 -6.81
C ARG A 821 20.32 20.64 -5.70
N LEU A 822 20.49 19.56 -4.94
CA LEU A 822 19.75 19.35 -3.69
C LEU A 822 20.13 20.45 -2.68
N GLY A 823 19.15 20.93 -1.93
CA GLY A 823 19.35 21.94 -0.90
C GLY A 823 18.25 21.89 0.15
N GLY A 824 18.52 22.48 1.32
CA GLY A 824 17.59 22.45 2.45
C GLY A 824 17.27 21.02 2.90
N ILE A 825 15.99 20.77 3.23
CA ILE A 825 15.51 19.49 3.76
C ILE A 825 15.74 18.30 2.81
N ASP A 826 15.69 18.50 1.49
CA ASP A 826 15.89 17.39 0.54
C ASP A 826 17.34 16.90 0.56
N ALA A 827 18.31 17.78 0.81
CA ALA A 827 19.71 17.37 0.99
C ALA A 827 19.92 16.59 2.30
N GLU A 828 19.12 16.85 3.33
CA GLU A 828 19.13 16.10 4.58
C GLU A 828 18.50 14.71 4.41
N ARG A 829 17.34 14.63 3.75
CA ARG A 829 16.70 13.35 3.38
C ARG A 829 17.63 12.46 2.57
N GLU A 830 18.34 13.04 1.60
CA GLU A 830 19.32 12.28 0.83
C GLU A 830 20.49 11.78 1.70
N ARG A 831 21.02 12.59 2.62
CA ARG A 831 22.04 12.11 3.57
C ARG A 831 21.51 10.97 4.43
N LYS A 832 20.27 11.06 4.92
CA LYS A 832 19.62 9.98 5.70
C LYS A 832 19.53 8.69 4.88
N TYR A 833 19.11 8.78 3.62
CA TYR A 833 19.01 7.65 2.69
C TYR A 833 20.38 7.00 2.45
N GLN A 834 21.40 7.79 2.09
CA GLN A 834 22.75 7.28 1.83
C GLN A 834 23.39 6.64 3.07
N ALA A 835 23.17 7.22 4.25
CA ALA A 835 23.65 6.63 5.50
C ALA A 835 23.01 5.26 5.76
N SER A 836 21.76 5.05 5.34
CA SER A 836 21.10 3.75 5.46
C SER A 836 21.69 2.70 4.51
N ARG A 837 21.84 3.04 3.23
CA ARG A 837 22.47 2.17 2.23
C ARG A 837 23.88 1.74 2.63
N LEU A 838 24.66 2.63 3.22
CA LEU A 838 26.00 2.30 3.71
C LEU A 838 25.95 1.24 4.82
N ARG A 839 25.00 1.32 5.75
CA ARG A 839 24.84 0.32 6.82
C ARG A 839 24.49 -1.06 6.25
N ASP A 840 23.56 -1.12 5.29
CA ASP A 840 23.21 -2.37 4.61
C ASP A 840 24.44 -2.97 3.89
N SER A 841 25.21 -2.14 3.19
CA SER A 841 26.41 -2.64 2.48
C SER A 841 27.50 -3.18 3.43
N THR A 842 27.64 -2.60 4.63
CA THR A 842 28.61 -3.07 5.63
C THR A 842 28.16 -4.34 6.35
N SER A 843 26.86 -4.59 6.51
CA SER A 843 26.35 -5.83 7.08
C SER A 843 26.57 -7.01 6.13
N HIS A 844 26.32 -6.85 4.83
CA HIS A 844 26.58 -7.88 3.82
C HIS A 844 28.05 -8.29 3.73
N VAL A 845 28.98 -7.33 3.82
CA VAL A 845 30.43 -7.62 3.80
C VAL A 845 30.86 -8.35 5.08
N SER A 846 30.32 -7.97 6.24
CA SER A 846 30.64 -8.61 7.53
C SER A 846 30.10 -10.04 7.60
N SER A 847 28.91 -10.28 7.05
CA SER A 847 28.29 -11.59 6.85
C SER A 847 29.12 -12.47 5.91
N ALA A 848 29.53 -11.96 4.75
CA ALA A 848 30.31 -12.71 3.76
C ALA A 848 31.73 -13.06 4.22
N LEU A 849 32.32 -12.26 5.11
CA LEU A 849 33.67 -12.46 5.63
C LEU A 849 33.71 -13.25 6.94
N GLY A 850 32.56 -13.58 7.55
CA GLY A 850 32.50 -14.18 8.89
C GLY A 850 33.15 -13.30 9.98
N THR A 851 33.37 -12.02 9.70
CA THR A 851 34.01 -11.08 10.62
C THR A 851 32.93 -10.29 11.35
N GLN A 852 32.66 -10.67 12.60
CA GLN A 852 31.80 -9.94 13.53
C GLN A 852 32.47 -8.60 13.88
N GLY A 853 31.86 -7.48 13.48
CA GLY A 853 32.19 -6.15 13.99
C GLY A 853 31.25 -5.74 15.14
N PRO A 854 31.73 -4.95 16.12
CA PRO A 854 31.00 -4.62 17.35
C PRO A 854 29.78 -3.73 17.15
#